data_AF-A0A963K054-F1
#
_entry.id   AF-A0A963K054-F1
#
_cell.length_a   1.000
_cell.length_b   1.000
_cell.length_c   1.000
_cell.angle_alpha   90.00
_cell.angle_beta   90.00
_cell.angle_gamma   90.00
#
_symmetry.space_group_name_H-M   'P 1'
#
loop_
_entity.id
_entity.type
_entity.pdbx_description
1 polymer ?
#
loop_
_entity_poly.entity_id
_entity_poly.type
_entity_poly.pdbx_seq_one_letter_code
_entity_poly.pdbx_strand_id
1 'polypeptide(L)'
;MLRITREDIDDAVGDVFADRGEAYFARGKVQGLRYEEGIGRLTGRVQGSTRTPYRVDIHLEPRGQGGLEVEGVCSCPVGINCKHVAALLFAAQARLPEQRAVEVVAAPSAGAPRPEEGPDPRPEDGLDEPARRWLAALRAAQADDANSFADSVQNRVIYVLRVEPGRTWIEPVKVRLTKAGGYAIERRDYAYQLYSSAPRPKFITPADHNILHRIHGLFAYDRSGLEQRLESGALTARQITGLILDILATGRCCWAGPDPARLLAPGAPRPGTARWTADERGDQSLCFVADDGGPAFDGVIPIDPPWYVDLEAGVCAPIETGLDERLAGTLARAPRLAPAATVRLREAMAADLPAGLSIPLPAAFKRVRAEAVPPVPVLRLGCVGLKLEMPGRRHYHWYARPTVAVDLPVFRLAFDYGGVIVEPSSKGEPERREGQRIVVTPRDARAEARAQSRLDRLGLVRLGDRRSPLKGVTAEHAEARVPEFDDVAVAELLEESVLDQSAYLAIAGDGLPRLQTEGWRIEEDESWPFRLVAEPVEWQAEIAEGEGWGWFDLRLGIDIGGERFDLLPFLSGLIAQLPRSTDGGPPDDETLEAIFTDMVLYPRLADGRLLPLAGERLLLPVKALFALLAREPATDAVARVHVSDLDALVDEVVLAWQGRERLDALRAAIASLRAAPEIDPPAGFGAELRPYQRAGLAWLQALRQAGFGGILADD
;
A
#
# COMPACT_ATOMS: atom_id res chain seq x y z
N MET A 1 -43.63 -1.87 -7.53
CA MET A 1 -43.47 -0.40 -7.37
C MET A 1 -42.10 -0.20 -6.76
N LEU A 2 -41.14 0.37 -7.49
CA LEU A 2 -39.78 0.58 -6.95
C LEU A 2 -39.85 1.65 -5.85
N ARG A 3 -39.58 1.26 -4.61
CA ARG A 3 -39.45 2.18 -3.48
C ARG A 3 -37.96 2.32 -3.18
N ILE A 4 -37.39 3.49 -3.47
CA ILE A 4 -36.00 3.80 -3.11
C ILE A 4 -35.99 4.08 -1.61
N THR A 5 -35.24 3.30 -0.83
CA THR A 5 -35.03 3.50 0.61
C THR A 5 -33.72 4.25 0.87
N ARG A 6 -33.52 4.73 2.10
CA ARG A 6 -32.24 5.32 2.51
C ARG A 6 -31.13 4.26 2.50
N GLU A 7 -31.44 3.05 2.95
CA GLU A 7 -30.56 1.88 2.91
C GLU A 7 -30.09 1.57 1.49
N ASP A 8 -30.96 1.61 0.47
CA ASP A 8 -30.55 1.43 -0.94
C ASP A 8 -29.56 2.51 -1.43
N ILE A 9 -29.64 3.72 -0.88
CA ILE A 9 -28.75 4.84 -1.25
C ILE A 9 -27.40 4.69 -0.53
N ASP A 10 -27.43 4.36 0.76
CA ASP A 10 -26.23 4.13 1.57
C ASP A 10 -25.44 2.92 1.04
N ASP A 11 -26.13 1.82 0.69
CA ASP A 11 -25.54 0.65 0.02
C ASP A 11 -24.86 0.99 -1.31
N ALA A 12 -25.43 1.95 -2.06
CA ALA A 12 -24.96 2.28 -3.39
C ALA A 12 -23.77 3.24 -3.40
N VAL A 13 -23.80 4.26 -2.53
CA VAL A 13 -22.82 5.36 -2.57
C VAL A 13 -21.94 5.44 -1.32
N GLY A 14 -22.27 4.75 -0.23
CA GLY A 14 -21.64 4.88 1.08
C GLY A 14 -22.09 6.12 1.87
N ASP A 15 -22.16 5.98 3.20
CA ASP A 15 -22.74 6.95 4.14
C ASP A 15 -22.25 8.39 3.93
N VAL A 16 -20.95 8.58 3.76
CA VAL A 16 -20.32 9.90 3.58
C VAL A 16 -20.80 10.60 2.29
N PHE A 17 -21.01 9.86 1.21
CA PHE A 17 -21.52 10.43 -0.04
C PHE A 17 -23.04 10.56 -0.04
N ALA A 18 -23.75 9.70 0.69
CA ALA A 18 -25.18 9.79 0.90
C ALA A 18 -25.53 11.08 1.68
N ASP A 19 -24.88 11.36 2.80
CA ASP A 19 -25.09 12.58 3.60
C ASP A 19 -24.81 13.86 2.80
N ARG A 20 -23.73 13.84 2.01
CA ARG A 20 -23.39 14.95 1.11
C ARG A 20 -24.39 15.10 -0.02
N GLY A 21 -24.94 13.99 -0.52
CA GLY A 21 -25.96 13.97 -1.56
C GLY A 21 -27.30 14.51 -1.07
N GLU A 22 -27.70 14.12 0.14
CA GLU A 22 -28.88 14.62 0.84
C GLU A 22 -28.79 16.13 1.05
N ALA A 23 -27.63 16.64 1.48
CA ALA A 23 -27.39 18.08 1.59
C ALA A 23 -27.49 18.82 0.24
N TYR A 24 -27.16 18.18 -0.88
CA TYR A 24 -27.29 18.76 -2.23
C TYR A 24 -28.75 18.76 -2.69
N PHE A 25 -29.48 17.67 -2.42
CA PHE A 25 -30.92 17.58 -2.66
C PHE A 25 -31.68 18.65 -1.86
N ALA A 26 -31.43 18.76 -0.54
CA ALA A 26 -32.06 19.75 0.34
C ALA A 26 -31.82 21.20 -0.10
N ARG A 27 -30.67 21.47 -0.75
CA ARG A 27 -30.33 22.79 -1.32
C ARG A 27 -30.91 23.03 -2.71
N GLY A 28 -31.80 22.16 -3.21
CA GLY A 28 -32.46 22.32 -4.51
C GLY A 28 -31.52 22.20 -5.72
N LYS A 29 -30.38 21.49 -5.58
CA LYS A 29 -29.36 21.44 -6.63
C LYS A 29 -29.67 20.45 -7.77
N VAL A 30 -30.77 19.72 -7.70
CA VAL A 30 -31.18 18.69 -8.66
C VAL A 30 -32.16 19.28 -9.69
N GLN A 31 -31.89 19.08 -10.98
CA GLN A 31 -32.61 19.64 -12.11
C GLN A 31 -32.98 18.55 -13.12
N GLY A 32 -34.17 18.66 -13.72
CA GLY A 32 -34.56 17.84 -14.88
C GLY A 32 -34.61 16.32 -14.65
N LEU A 33 -35.06 15.88 -13.48
CA LEU A 33 -35.25 14.47 -13.15
C LEU A 33 -36.26 13.82 -14.11
N ARG A 34 -35.87 12.69 -14.72
CA ARG A 34 -36.72 11.84 -15.56
C ARG A 34 -36.53 10.38 -15.17
N TYR A 35 -37.63 9.64 -15.04
CA TYR A 35 -37.60 8.20 -14.77
C TYR A 35 -38.29 7.43 -15.90
N GLU A 36 -37.60 6.45 -16.45
CA GLU A 36 -38.09 5.56 -17.50
C GLU A 36 -38.36 4.17 -16.89
N GLU A 37 -39.61 3.93 -16.49
CA GLU A 37 -40.01 2.76 -15.71
C GLU A 37 -39.73 1.42 -16.41
N GLY A 38 -39.83 1.37 -17.74
CA GLY A 38 -39.62 0.14 -18.52
C GLY A 38 -38.19 -0.38 -18.56
N ILE A 39 -37.20 0.47 -18.24
CA ILE A 39 -35.78 0.12 -18.22
C ILE A 39 -35.11 0.56 -16.91
N GLY A 40 -35.87 0.83 -15.85
CA GLY A 40 -35.34 1.20 -14.53
C GLY A 40 -34.39 2.40 -14.54
N ARG A 41 -34.50 3.32 -15.52
CA ARG A 41 -33.49 4.37 -15.74
C ARG A 41 -33.93 5.72 -15.19
N LEU A 42 -33.08 6.33 -14.37
CA LEU A 42 -33.28 7.65 -13.77
C LEU A 42 -32.19 8.60 -14.25
N THR A 43 -32.57 9.67 -14.96
CA THR A 43 -31.63 10.66 -15.48
C THR A 43 -31.91 12.04 -14.89
N GLY A 44 -30.87 12.86 -14.77
CA GLY A 44 -30.99 14.22 -14.25
C GLY A 44 -29.70 15.01 -14.32
N ARG A 45 -29.75 16.23 -13.79
CA ARG A 45 -28.59 17.13 -13.67
C ARG A 45 -28.45 17.62 -12.24
N VAL A 46 -27.23 17.68 -11.72
CA VAL A 46 -26.98 18.14 -10.35
C VAL A 46 -25.92 19.24 -10.35
N GLN A 47 -26.27 20.40 -9.79
CA GLN A 47 -25.38 21.55 -9.70
C GLN A 47 -24.23 21.27 -8.74
N GLY A 48 -23.01 21.22 -9.28
CA GLY A 48 -21.79 20.93 -8.55
C GLY A 48 -20.96 22.19 -8.24
N SER A 49 -19.64 22.00 -8.16
CA SER A 49 -18.63 23.05 -8.06
C SER A 49 -18.35 23.77 -9.39
N THR A 50 -18.80 23.20 -10.52
CA THR A 50 -18.62 23.76 -11.87
C THR A 50 -19.81 24.62 -12.30
N ARG A 51 -19.57 25.56 -13.22
CA ARG A 51 -20.63 26.43 -13.77
C ARG A 51 -21.73 25.66 -14.52
N THR A 52 -21.39 24.53 -15.12
CA THR A 52 -22.36 23.62 -15.78
C THR A 52 -22.74 22.50 -14.82
N PRO A 53 -24.05 22.22 -14.59
CA PRO A 53 -24.50 21.08 -13.80
C PRO A 53 -23.99 19.75 -14.35
N TYR A 54 -23.62 18.83 -13.47
CA TYR A 54 -23.19 17.49 -13.86
C TYR A 54 -24.40 16.67 -14.31
N ARG A 55 -24.29 16.00 -15.46
CA ARG A 55 -25.24 14.98 -15.89
C ARG A 55 -25.06 13.72 -15.05
N VAL A 56 -26.18 13.14 -14.63
CA VAL A 56 -26.28 11.93 -13.81
C VAL A 56 -27.26 10.98 -14.49
N ASP A 57 -26.87 9.71 -14.58
CA ASP A 57 -27.63 8.61 -15.18
C ASP A 57 -27.56 7.42 -14.23
N ILE A 58 -28.70 6.87 -13.85
CA ILE A 58 -28.82 5.85 -12.82
C ILE A 58 -29.68 4.71 -13.34
N HIS A 59 -29.23 3.48 -13.17
CA HIS A 59 -30.02 2.28 -13.40
C HIS A 59 -30.47 1.69 -12.05
N LEU A 60 -31.75 1.34 -11.96
CA LEU A 60 -32.43 0.82 -10.78
C LEU A 60 -33.02 -0.55 -11.08
N GLU A 61 -32.51 -1.58 -10.42
CA GLU A 61 -33.02 -2.95 -10.54
C GLU A 61 -33.59 -3.47 -9.21
N PRO A 62 -34.74 -4.17 -9.21
CA PRO A 62 -35.26 -4.78 -7.99
C PRO A 62 -34.37 -5.94 -7.48
N ARG A 63 -33.93 -5.89 -6.22
CA ARG A 63 -33.31 -7.03 -5.54
C ARG A 63 -34.38 -8.04 -5.10
N GLY A 64 -34.11 -9.34 -5.29
CA GLY A 64 -35.03 -10.43 -4.95
C GLY A 64 -35.45 -10.55 -3.47
N GLN A 65 -34.85 -9.76 -2.56
CA GLN A 65 -35.20 -9.70 -1.12
C GLN A 65 -35.84 -8.37 -0.69
N GLY A 66 -36.27 -7.49 -1.61
CA GLY A 66 -37.09 -6.31 -1.28
C GLY A 66 -36.36 -4.96 -1.20
N GLY A 67 -35.16 -4.85 -1.79
CA GLY A 67 -34.41 -3.59 -1.96
C GLY A 67 -34.17 -3.25 -3.44
N LEU A 68 -33.38 -2.20 -3.71
CA LEU A 68 -32.97 -1.79 -5.04
C LEU A 68 -31.45 -1.87 -5.21
N GLU A 69 -31.03 -2.38 -6.36
CA GLU A 69 -29.67 -2.23 -6.83
C GLU A 69 -29.57 -0.95 -7.66
N VAL A 70 -28.54 -0.14 -7.36
CA VAL A 70 -28.38 1.20 -7.90
C VAL A 70 -27.00 1.34 -8.52
N GLU A 71 -26.97 1.59 -9.83
CA GLU A 71 -25.75 1.90 -10.56
C GLU A 71 -25.84 3.29 -11.16
N GLY A 72 -25.03 4.23 -10.65
CA GLY A 72 -25.09 5.64 -11.04
C GLY A 72 -23.79 6.15 -11.66
N VAL A 73 -23.88 6.69 -12.86
CA VAL A 73 -22.80 7.38 -13.56
C VAL A 73 -23.04 8.88 -13.54
N CYS A 74 -21.98 9.63 -13.25
CA CYS A 74 -22.00 11.08 -13.18
C CYS A 74 -20.81 11.67 -13.93
N SER A 75 -21.05 12.74 -14.68
CA SER A 75 -20.00 13.52 -15.36
C SER A 75 -19.09 14.35 -14.43
N CYS A 76 -19.12 14.11 -13.12
CA CYS A 76 -18.25 14.78 -12.15
C CYS A 76 -16.88 14.06 -12.03
N PRO A 77 -15.87 14.68 -11.42
CA PRO A 77 -14.54 14.08 -11.27
C PRO A 77 -14.49 12.74 -10.54
N VAL A 78 -15.51 12.42 -9.73
CA VAL A 78 -15.64 11.15 -9.00
C VAL A 78 -16.19 10.03 -9.90
N GLY A 79 -16.95 10.36 -10.94
CA GLY A 79 -17.43 9.40 -11.93
C GLY A 79 -18.62 8.56 -11.50
N ILE A 80 -18.45 7.63 -10.55
CA ILE A 80 -19.44 6.58 -10.23
C ILE A 80 -19.95 6.77 -8.79
N ASN A 81 -21.25 6.51 -8.56
CA ASN A 81 -21.90 6.46 -7.24
C ASN A 81 -21.47 7.58 -6.29
N CYS A 82 -21.33 8.77 -6.84
CA CYS A 82 -20.90 9.94 -6.09
C CYS A 82 -22.09 10.60 -5.37
N LYS A 83 -21.80 11.62 -4.56
CA LYS A 83 -22.85 12.46 -3.93
C LYS A 83 -23.89 13.05 -4.90
N HIS A 84 -23.58 13.22 -6.19
CA HIS A 84 -24.56 13.69 -7.18
C HIS A 84 -25.54 12.58 -7.61
N VAL A 85 -25.08 11.31 -7.60
CA VAL A 85 -25.94 10.13 -7.78
C VAL A 85 -26.90 10.05 -6.58
N ALA A 86 -26.37 10.12 -5.36
CA ALA A 86 -27.17 10.18 -4.14
C ALA A 86 -28.20 11.32 -4.16
N ALA A 87 -27.80 12.53 -4.55
CA ALA A 87 -28.72 13.67 -4.66
C ALA A 87 -29.89 13.42 -5.63
N LEU A 88 -29.63 12.75 -6.77
CA LEU A 88 -30.68 12.41 -7.74
C LEU A 88 -31.60 11.29 -7.22
N LEU A 89 -31.07 10.34 -6.45
CA LEU A 89 -31.86 9.29 -5.78
C LEU A 89 -32.78 9.86 -4.70
N PHE A 90 -32.30 10.77 -3.86
CA PHE A 90 -33.16 11.48 -2.88
C PHE A 90 -34.24 12.29 -3.57
N ALA A 91 -33.91 12.95 -4.69
CA ALA A 91 -34.91 13.65 -5.50
C ALA A 91 -35.96 12.71 -6.11
N ALA A 92 -35.55 11.49 -6.52
CA ALA A 92 -36.47 10.48 -7.02
C ALA A 92 -37.34 9.89 -5.90
N GLN A 93 -36.75 9.59 -4.74
CA GLN A 93 -37.45 9.14 -3.55
C GLN A 93 -38.55 10.13 -3.11
N ALA A 94 -38.28 11.44 -3.20
CA ALA A 94 -39.25 12.47 -2.87
C ALA A 94 -40.34 12.67 -3.94
N ARG A 95 -40.02 12.49 -5.23
CA ARG A 95 -40.93 12.85 -6.36
C ARG A 95 -41.72 11.69 -6.96
N LEU A 96 -41.20 10.46 -6.90
CA LEU A 96 -41.87 9.28 -7.45
C LEU A 96 -43.16 8.89 -6.70
N PRO A 97 -43.35 9.18 -5.39
CA PRO A 97 -44.65 8.99 -4.73
C PRO A 97 -45.73 10.00 -5.18
N GLU A 98 -45.37 11.24 -5.52
CA GLU A 98 -46.33 12.33 -5.79
C GLU A 98 -46.81 12.42 -7.26
N GLN A 99 -46.11 11.80 -8.22
CA GLN A 99 -46.47 11.87 -9.65
C GLN A 99 -47.61 10.92 -10.07
N ARG A 100 -48.28 10.22 -9.14
CA ARG A 100 -49.38 9.28 -9.43
C ARG A 100 -50.79 9.84 -9.30
N ALA A 101 -50.95 11.15 -9.11
CA ALA A 101 -52.26 11.81 -9.14
C ALA A 101 -52.51 12.57 -10.46
N VAL A 102 -52.40 11.90 -11.61
CA VAL A 102 -53.24 12.18 -12.80
C VAL A 102 -53.45 10.85 -13.54
N GLU A 103 -54.69 10.37 -13.50
CA GLU A 103 -55.15 9.18 -14.21
C GLU A 103 -55.26 9.38 -15.73
N VAL A 104 -55.09 8.25 -16.41
CA VAL A 104 -55.01 8.03 -17.85
C VAL A 104 -56.32 8.38 -18.57
N VAL A 105 -56.25 9.10 -19.68
CA VAL A 105 -57.25 9.02 -20.76
C VAL A 105 -56.52 8.77 -22.08
N ALA A 106 -56.81 7.60 -22.66
CA ALA A 106 -56.40 7.24 -24.02
C ALA A 106 -57.11 8.10 -25.07
N ALA A 107 -56.44 8.25 -26.22
CA ALA A 107 -56.76 9.14 -27.32
C ALA A 107 -58.21 9.08 -27.87
N PRO A 108 -58.65 10.17 -28.50
CA PRO A 108 -59.36 10.07 -29.77
C PRO A 108 -58.66 10.82 -30.90
N SER A 109 -58.80 10.25 -32.09
CA SER A 109 -58.37 10.73 -33.40
C SER A 109 -59.08 12.01 -33.85
N ALA A 110 -58.37 12.77 -34.70
CA ALA A 110 -58.85 13.63 -35.79
C ALA A 110 -59.65 14.92 -35.44
N GLY A 111 -59.05 16.07 -35.75
CA GLY A 111 -59.76 17.26 -36.25
C GLY A 111 -59.45 18.61 -35.59
N ALA A 112 -58.61 19.42 -36.26
CA ALA A 112 -58.51 20.90 -36.25
C ALA A 112 -57.84 21.64 -35.05
N PRO A 113 -57.38 22.90 -35.23
CA PRO A 113 -56.41 23.44 -36.19
C PRO A 113 -55.13 24.00 -35.49
N ARG A 114 -54.04 24.22 -36.25
CA ARG A 114 -52.71 24.71 -35.79
C ARG A 114 -52.78 26.09 -35.10
N PRO A 115 -52.04 26.34 -34.01
CA PRO A 115 -51.63 27.67 -33.60
C PRO A 115 -50.41 28.13 -34.41
N GLU A 116 -50.39 29.40 -34.78
CA GLU A 116 -49.37 30.04 -35.61
C GLU A 116 -47.97 30.01 -34.97
N GLU A 117 -47.00 29.59 -35.78
CA GLU A 117 -45.56 29.62 -35.50
C GLU A 117 -45.07 31.07 -35.54
N GLY A 118 -44.56 31.58 -34.42
CA GLY A 118 -43.62 32.70 -34.43
C GLY A 118 -42.25 32.21 -34.95
N PRO A 119 -41.50 33.00 -35.73
CA PRO A 119 -40.28 32.52 -36.39
C PRO A 119 -39.17 32.27 -35.36
N ASP A 120 -38.75 30.99 -35.27
CA ASP A 120 -37.51 30.54 -34.65
C ASP A 120 -36.32 31.24 -35.36
N PRO A 121 -35.38 31.90 -34.66
CA PRO A 121 -34.22 32.51 -35.30
C PRO A 121 -33.36 31.42 -35.92
N ARG A 122 -33.55 31.20 -37.22
CA ARG A 122 -32.63 30.40 -38.04
C ARG A 122 -31.24 30.99 -37.88
N PRO A 123 -30.22 30.19 -37.54
CA PRO A 123 -28.85 30.68 -37.62
C PRO A 123 -28.54 30.97 -39.11
N GLU A 124 -27.96 32.15 -39.38
CA GLU A 124 -27.85 32.81 -40.70
C GLU A 124 -27.14 32.00 -41.80
N ASP A 125 -26.48 30.92 -41.42
CA ASP A 125 -25.64 30.07 -42.26
C ASP A 125 -26.40 28.93 -42.96
N GLY A 126 -27.69 28.70 -42.67
CA GLY A 126 -28.56 27.80 -43.46
C GLY A 126 -28.21 26.30 -43.43
N LEU A 127 -27.21 25.90 -42.65
CA LEU A 127 -26.76 24.51 -42.51
C LEU A 127 -27.59 23.76 -41.44
N ASP A 128 -27.88 22.48 -41.70
CA ASP A 128 -28.45 21.57 -40.71
C ASP A 128 -27.38 21.04 -39.72
N GLU A 129 -27.81 20.44 -38.61
CA GLU A 129 -26.92 20.01 -37.53
C GLU A 129 -25.86 18.95 -37.96
N PRO A 130 -26.17 17.99 -38.85
CA PRO A 130 -25.14 17.13 -39.46
C PRO A 130 -24.13 17.91 -40.30
N ALA A 131 -24.55 18.85 -41.16
CA ALA A 131 -23.64 19.62 -42.00
C ALA A 131 -22.78 20.60 -41.18
N ARG A 132 -23.31 21.20 -40.10
CA ARG A 132 -22.52 22.01 -39.16
C ARG A 132 -21.45 21.19 -38.45
N ARG A 133 -21.78 19.99 -37.99
CA ARG A 133 -20.80 19.06 -37.39
C ARG A 133 -19.73 18.63 -38.39
N TRP A 134 -20.12 18.34 -39.63
CA TRP A 134 -19.17 18.00 -40.68
C TRP A 134 -18.27 19.19 -41.07
N LEU A 135 -18.81 20.40 -41.19
CA LEU A 135 -18.04 21.62 -41.46
C LEU A 135 -17.09 21.97 -40.30
N ALA A 136 -17.52 21.78 -39.07
CA ALA A 136 -16.66 21.91 -37.89
C ALA A 136 -15.54 20.85 -37.88
N ALA A 137 -15.84 19.61 -38.27
CA ALA A 137 -14.85 18.55 -38.43
C ALA A 137 -13.84 18.85 -39.55
N LEU A 138 -14.29 19.42 -40.68
CA LEU A 138 -13.43 19.90 -41.78
C LEU A 138 -12.49 21.02 -41.34
N ARG A 139 -13.00 22.01 -40.60
CA ARG A 139 -12.19 23.11 -40.05
C ARG A 139 -11.17 22.61 -39.03
N ALA A 140 -11.56 21.65 -38.18
CA ALA A 140 -10.64 20.99 -37.25
C ALA A 140 -9.54 20.21 -37.97
N ALA A 141 -9.89 19.47 -39.05
CA ALA A 141 -8.92 18.73 -39.85
C ALA A 141 -7.91 19.63 -40.59
N GLN A 142 -8.27 20.88 -40.88
CA GLN A 142 -7.38 21.86 -41.53
C GLN A 142 -6.47 22.61 -40.54
N ALA A 143 -6.84 22.65 -39.25
CA ALA A 143 -6.11 23.37 -38.19
C ALA A 143 -5.20 22.46 -37.33
N ASP A 144 -5.36 21.14 -37.41
CA ASP A 144 -4.61 20.19 -36.58
C ASP A 144 -3.16 20.02 -37.10
N ASP A 145 -2.20 20.62 -36.39
CA ASP A 145 -0.90 19.98 -36.24
C ASP A 145 -1.13 18.75 -35.36
N ALA A 146 -1.25 17.58 -36.00
CA ALA A 146 -1.81 16.34 -35.47
C ALA A 146 -1.14 15.81 -34.19
N ASN A 147 0.00 16.40 -33.80
CA ASN A 147 0.78 16.03 -32.62
C ASN A 147 1.12 17.21 -31.69
N SER A 148 0.51 18.38 -31.90
CA SER A 148 0.71 19.55 -31.03
C SER A 148 -0.34 19.62 -29.91
N PHE A 149 0.00 20.33 -28.85
CA PHE A 149 -0.90 20.61 -27.74
C PHE A 149 -0.84 22.09 -27.39
N ALA A 150 -1.96 22.66 -26.96
CA ALA A 150 -1.95 24.03 -26.41
C ALA A 150 -1.11 24.11 -25.12
N ASP A 151 -0.43 25.23 -24.90
CA ASP A 151 0.44 25.49 -23.72
C ASP A 151 -0.28 25.31 -22.38
N SER A 152 -1.60 25.51 -22.37
CA SER A 152 -2.46 25.33 -21.19
C SER A 152 -2.70 23.87 -20.79
N VAL A 153 -2.37 22.90 -21.64
CA VAL A 153 -2.62 21.48 -21.39
C VAL A 153 -1.40 20.86 -20.71
N GLN A 154 -1.48 20.66 -19.40
CA GLN A 154 -0.39 20.08 -18.58
C GLN A 154 -0.36 18.55 -18.58
N ASN A 155 -1.46 17.91 -18.93
CA ASN A 155 -1.54 16.45 -18.99
C ASN A 155 -1.18 15.95 -20.39
N ARG A 156 -0.47 14.83 -20.45
CA ARG A 156 -0.02 14.18 -21.68
C ARG A 156 -0.13 12.66 -21.55
N VAL A 157 -0.25 11.99 -22.68
CA VAL A 157 0.02 10.55 -22.79
C VAL A 157 1.48 10.37 -23.21
N ILE A 158 2.22 9.54 -22.48
CA ILE A 158 3.58 9.09 -22.77
C ILE A 158 3.53 7.61 -23.12
N TYR A 159 4.32 7.17 -24.09
CA TYR A 159 4.38 5.77 -24.51
C TYR A 159 5.65 5.14 -23.99
N VAL A 160 5.52 4.21 -23.04
CA VAL A 160 6.66 3.51 -22.45
C VAL A 160 6.88 2.19 -23.19
N LEU A 161 8.00 2.06 -23.88
CA LEU A 161 8.41 0.80 -24.52
C LEU A 161 9.14 -0.07 -23.50
N ARG A 162 8.63 -1.29 -23.29
CA ARG A 162 9.22 -2.28 -22.38
C ARG A 162 9.60 -3.53 -23.15
N VAL A 163 10.81 -4.03 -22.85
CA VAL A 163 11.34 -5.27 -23.40
C VAL A 163 11.82 -6.15 -22.25
N GLU A 164 11.32 -7.36 -22.21
CA GLU A 164 11.74 -8.43 -21.29
C GLU A 164 12.01 -9.70 -22.10
N PRO A 165 12.73 -10.70 -21.54
CA PRO A 165 12.94 -11.98 -22.22
C PRO A 165 11.60 -12.59 -22.69
N GLY A 166 11.44 -12.68 -24.02
CA GLY A 166 10.22 -13.21 -24.66
C GLY A 166 9.02 -12.28 -24.64
N ARG A 167 9.13 -11.02 -24.19
CA ARG A 167 8.01 -10.07 -24.14
C ARG A 167 8.41 -8.68 -24.58
N THR A 168 7.56 -8.04 -25.38
CA THR A 168 7.72 -6.64 -25.78
C THR A 168 6.36 -6.00 -25.86
N TRP A 169 6.18 -4.87 -25.18
CA TRP A 169 4.91 -4.15 -25.18
C TRP A 169 5.11 -2.66 -25.02
N ILE A 170 4.07 -1.91 -25.37
CA ILE A 170 4.00 -0.46 -25.25
C ILE A 170 2.92 -0.14 -24.22
N GLU A 171 3.31 0.57 -23.17
CA GLU A 171 2.43 0.99 -22.08
C GLU A 171 2.14 2.49 -22.22
N PRO A 172 0.92 2.90 -22.60
CA PRO A 172 0.51 4.30 -22.56
C PRO A 172 0.27 4.75 -21.11
N VAL A 173 0.98 5.77 -20.65
CA VAL A 173 0.92 6.30 -19.27
C VAL A 173 0.42 7.74 -19.30
N LYS A 174 -0.56 8.07 -18.44
CA LYS A 174 -1.00 9.46 -18.26
C LYS A 174 -0.11 10.16 -17.25
N VAL A 175 0.55 11.23 -17.68
CA VAL A 175 1.41 12.06 -16.84
C VAL A 175 0.95 13.50 -16.83
N ARG A 176 1.31 14.20 -15.75
CA ARG A 176 1.25 15.66 -15.66
C ARG A 176 2.67 16.22 -15.71
N LEU A 177 2.89 17.22 -16.55
CA LEU A 177 4.18 17.92 -16.63
C LEU A 177 4.44 18.71 -15.35
N THR A 178 5.63 18.56 -14.76
CA THR A 178 6.04 19.31 -13.58
C THR A 178 6.73 20.61 -13.98
N LYS A 179 6.78 21.59 -13.06
CA LYS A 179 7.49 22.87 -13.29
C LYS A 179 8.99 22.69 -13.52
N ALA A 180 9.57 21.59 -13.06
CA ALA A 180 10.97 21.23 -13.23
C ALA A 180 11.26 20.43 -14.51
N GLY A 181 10.26 20.25 -15.39
CA GLY A 181 10.43 19.50 -16.65
C GLY A 181 10.27 17.97 -16.53
N GLY A 182 9.91 17.46 -15.34
CA GLY A 182 9.69 16.05 -15.07
C GLY A 182 8.27 15.56 -15.34
N TYR A 183 8.04 14.26 -15.20
CA TYR A 183 6.72 13.62 -15.30
C TYR A 183 6.18 13.22 -13.92
N ALA A 184 4.99 13.71 -13.55
CA ALA A 184 4.22 13.20 -12.42
C ALA A 184 3.17 12.21 -12.93
N ILE A 185 3.32 10.93 -12.59
CA ILE A 185 2.44 9.86 -13.06
C ILE A 185 1.07 10.01 -12.37
N GLU A 186 0.01 10.19 -13.16
CA GLU A 186 -1.37 10.22 -12.62
C GLU A 186 -2.05 8.86 -12.76
N ARG A 187 -1.71 8.08 -13.81
CA ARG A 187 -2.27 6.74 -14.04
C ARG A 187 -1.34 5.89 -14.90
N ARG A 188 -1.08 4.66 -14.47
CA ARG A 188 -0.29 3.65 -15.22
C ARG A 188 -1.16 2.85 -16.20
N ASP A 189 -2.34 2.42 -15.76
CA ASP A 189 -3.24 1.62 -16.61
C ASP A 189 -4.20 2.49 -17.42
N TYR A 190 -3.84 2.77 -18.67
CA TYR A 190 -4.65 3.58 -19.56
C TYR A 190 -5.72 2.76 -20.28
N ALA A 191 -6.99 2.93 -19.92
CA ALA A 191 -8.11 2.25 -20.59
C ALA A 191 -8.64 3.09 -21.76
N TYR A 192 -8.30 2.69 -23.00
CA TYR A 192 -8.72 3.35 -24.24
C TYR A 192 -10.24 3.61 -24.32
N GLN A 193 -11.06 2.65 -23.86
CA GLN A 193 -12.53 2.70 -23.91
C GLN A 193 -13.12 3.87 -23.13
N LEU A 194 -12.43 4.37 -22.10
CA LEU A 194 -12.87 5.52 -21.29
C LEU A 194 -12.74 6.85 -22.06
N TYR A 195 -11.93 6.88 -23.11
CA TYR A 195 -11.51 8.12 -23.79
C TYR A 195 -11.72 8.08 -25.30
N SER A 196 -12.30 7.00 -25.83
CA SER A 196 -12.63 6.84 -27.25
C SER A 196 -13.92 7.55 -27.67
N SER A 197 -14.69 8.08 -26.72
CA SER A 197 -15.95 8.79 -26.97
C SER A 197 -15.74 10.27 -27.29
N ALA A 198 -16.65 10.84 -28.08
CA ALA A 198 -16.66 12.27 -28.38
C ALA A 198 -17.40 13.06 -27.27
N PRO A 199 -16.86 14.21 -26.81
CA PRO A 199 -15.64 14.88 -27.29
C PRO A 199 -14.34 14.32 -26.68
N ARG A 200 -13.28 14.25 -27.50
CA ARG A 200 -11.94 13.79 -27.10
C ARG A 200 -11.37 14.63 -25.96
N PRO A 201 -10.76 14.03 -24.93
CA PRO A 201 -10.02 14.76 -23.91
C PRO A 201 -8.89 15.62 -24.49
N LYS A 202 -8.71 16.84 -23.94
CA LYS A 202 -7.69 17.81 -24.42
C LYS A 202 -6.23 17.33 -24.34
N PHE A 203 -5.96 16.28 -23.56
CA PHE A 203 -4.63 15.68 -23.41
C PHE A 203 -4.36 14.52 -24.39
N ILE A 204 -5.26 14.29 -25.35
CA ILE A 204 -5.12 13.27 -26.40
C ILE A 204 -5.16 13.99 -27.75
N THR A 205 -4.08 13.91 -28.51
CA THR A 205 -4.01 14.44 -29.89
C THR A 205 -4.70 13.51 -30.88
N PRO A 206 -4.96 13.96 -32.13
CA PRO A 206 -5.36 13.06 -33.22
C PRO A 206 -4.37 11.91 -33.44
N ALA A 207 -3.05 12.17 -33.38
CA ALA A 207 -2.04 11.13 -33.45
C ALA A 207 -2.17 10.13 -32.29
N ASP A 208 -2.38 10.61 -31.07
CA ASP A 208 -2.57 9.75 -29.90
C ASP A 208 -3.78 8.84 -30.04
N HIS A 209 -4.89 9.38 -30.55
CA HIS A 209 -6.11 8.59 -30.75
C HIS A 209 -5.85 7.40 -31.70
N ASN A 210 -5.12 7.63 -32.80
CA ASN A 210 -4.77 6.57 -33.76
C ASN A 210 -3.79 5.54 -33.16
N ILE A 211 -2.75 6.01 -32.44
CA ILE A 211 -1.77 5.15 -31.79
C ILE A 211 -2.46 4.28 -30.73
N LEU A 212 -3.27 4.88 -29.85
CA LEU A 212 -4.00 4.19 -28.80
C LEU A 212 -5.02 3.19 -29.37
N HIS A 213 -5.70 3.53 -30.46
CA HIS A 213 -6.59 2.60 -31.16
C HIS A 213 -5.83 1.39 -31.71
N ARG A 214 -4.65 1.61 -32.33
CA ARG A 214 -3.80 0.51 -32.82
C ARG A 214 -3.28 -0.35 -31.68
N ILE A 215 -2.75 0.26 -30.62
CA ILE A 215 -2.34 -0.45 -29.40
C ILE A 215 -3.49 -1.31 -28.88
N HIS A 216 -4.70 -0.76 -28.76
CA HIS A 216 -5.88 -1.51 -28.32
C HIS A 216 -6.22 -2.69 -29.23
N GLY A 217 -6.10 -2.53 -30.56
CA GLY A 217 -6.33 -3.60 -31.53
C GLY A 217 -5.24 -4.69 -31.58
N LEU A 218 -4.03 -4.41 -31.05
CA LEU A 218 -2.94 -5.38 -30.92
C LEU A 218 -3.10 -6.26 -29.66
N PHE A 219 -3.88 -5.83 -28.67
CA PHE A 219 -4.18 -6.62 -27.49
C PHE A 219 -5.33 -7.59 -27.78
N ALA A 220 -5.06 -8.89 -27.75
CA ALA A 220 -6.11 -9.90 -27.76
C ALA A 220 -6.74 -9.98 -26.35
N TYR A 221 -8.08 -10.00 -26.29
CA TYR A 221 -8.77 -10.44 -25.08
C TYR A 221 -8.47 -11.92 -24.85
N ASP A 222 -7.70 -12.24 -23.81
CA ASP A 222 -7.80 -13.56 -23.19
C ASP A 222 -9.27 -13.78 -22.79
N ARG A 223 -9.79 -15.00 -23.00
CA ARG A 223 -11.13 -15.44 -22.57
C ARG A 223 -11.40 -15.26 -21.07
N SER A 224 -10.39 -14.91 -20.26
CA SER A 224 -10.51 -14.54 -18.85
C SER A 224 -10.83 -13.06 -18.59
N GLY A 225 -10.73 -12.18 -19.58
CA GLY A 225 -11.06 -10.74 -19.45
C GLY A 225 -10.12 -9.93 -18.55
N LEU A 226 -8.99 -10.50 -18.09
CA LEU A 226 -8.23 -9.93 -16.97
C LEU A 226 -6.89 -9.25 -17.29
N GLU A 227 -6.35 -9.30 -18.51
CA GLU A 227 -5.17 -8.49 -18.88
C GLU A 227 -5.12 -8.19 -20.40
N GLN A 228 -4.69 -6.97 -20.75
CA GLN A 228 -4.29 -6.61 -22.12
C GLN A 228 -2.96 -7.30 -22.44
N ARG A 229 -2.99 -8.49 -23.05
CA ARG A 229 -1.77 -9.25 -23.37
C ARG A 229 -1.41 -9.15 -24.84
N LEU A 230 -0.18 -8.70 -25.08
CA LEU A 230 0.56 -8.93 -26.32
C LEU A 230 1.23 -10.29 -26.18
N GLU A 231 0.57 -11.37 -26.62
CA GLU A 231 1.27 -12.64 -26.79
C GLU A 231 2.31 -12.50 -27.90
N SER A 232 3.56 -12.75 -27.52
CA SER A 232 4.74 -12.84 -28.39
C SER A 232 4.56 -13.99 -29.39
N GLY A 233 3.86 -13.73 -30.50
CA GLY A 233 3.72 -14.74 -31.54
C GLY A 233 2.88 -14.40 -32.77
N ALA A 234 1.94 -13.44 -32.70
CA ALA A 234 0.91 -13.32 -33.75
C ALA A 234 0.77 -11.94 -34.41
N LEU A 235 1.59 -10.96 -34.06
CA LEU A 235 1.61 -9.67 -34.74
C LEU A 235 2.79 -9.67 -35.70
N THR A 236 2.50 -9.51 -36.99
CA THR A 236 3.56 -9.40 -37.99
C THR A 236 4.51 -8.29 -37.57
N ALA A 237 5.81 -8.58 -37.47
CA ALA A 237 6.83 -7.64 -37.02
C ALA A 237 6.75 -6.27 -37.74
N ARG A 238 6.26 -6.28 -38.98
CA ARG A 238 5.99 -5.08 -39.80
C ARG A 238 4.95 -4.12 -39.22
N GLN A 239 3.91 -4.61 -38.54
CA GLN A 239 2.86 -3.77 -37.93
C GLN A 239 3.36 -3.04 -36.68
N ILE A 240 4.28 -3.66 -35.94
CA ILE A 240 4.90 -3.10 -34.74
C ILE A 240 5.92 -2.03 -35.11
N THR A 241 6.76 -2.27 -36.14
CA THR A 241 7.74 -1.28 -36.61
C THR A 241 7.05 0.04 -37.00
N GLY A 242 5.95 -0.01 -37.75
CA GLY A 242 5.19 1.20 -38.08
C GLY A 242 4.55 1.88 -36.87
N LEU A 243 4.14 1.13 -35.85
CA LEU A 243 3.59 1.69 -34.61
C LEU A 243 4.68 2.42 -33.80
N ILE A 244 5.87 1.83 -33.70
CA ILE A 244 7.01 2.44 -33.02
C ILE A 244 7.41 3.74 -33.72
N LEU A 245 7.46 3.75 -35.06
CA LEU A 245 7.74 4.96 -35.83
C LEU A 245 6.72 6.08 -35.55
N ASP A 246 5.42 5.75 -35.56
CA ASP A 246 4.37 6.74 -35.25
C ASP A 246 4.48 7.25 -33.81
N ILE A 247 4.84 6.38 -32.86
CA ILE A 247 5.10 6.76 -31.46
C ILE A 247 6.33 7.66 -31.34
N LEU A 248 7.43 7.36 -32.04
CA LEU A 248 8.64 8.19 -32.04
C LEU A 248 8.36 9.57 -32.65
N ALA A 249 7.54 9.64 -33.71
CA ALA A 249 7.08 10.89 -34.29
C ALA A 249 6.29 11.75 -33.29
N THR A 250 5.74 11.16 -32.22
CA THR A 250 5.09 11.94 -31.17
C THR A 250 6.06 12.74 -30.29
N GLY A 251 7.35 12.39 -30.28
CA GLY A 251 8.36 12.91 -29.35
C GLY A 251 8.15 12.48 -27.90
N ARG A 252 7.34 11.44 -27.65
CA ARG A 252 6.89 11.02 -26.30
C ARG A 252 7.10 9.52 -26.05
N CYS A 253 8.06 8.91 -26.74
CA CYS A 253 8.46 7.52 -26.54
C CYS A 253 9.52 7.44 -25.44
N CYS A 254 9.29 6.72 -24.35
CA CYS A 254 10.28 6.51 -23.30
C CYS A 254 10.70 5.04 -23.19
N TRP A 255 11.98 4.78 -22.92
CA TRP A 255 12.49 3.44 -22.68
C TRP A 255 12.29 2.98 -21.23
N ALA A 256 11.65 1.82 -21.02
CA ALA A 256 11.50 1.11 -19.74
C ALA A 256 10.84 1.87 -18.56
N GLY A 257 10.56 3.16 -18.67
CA GLY A 257 9.82 3.95 -17.68
C GLY A 257 9.44 5.34 -18.19
N PRO A 258 8.43 6.00 -17.59
CA PRO A 258 8.00 7.35 -17.97
C PRO A 258 8.92 8.41 -17.36
N ASP A 259 10.13 8.53 -17.91
CA ASP A 259 11.15 9.49 -17.49
C ASP A 259 11.64 10.29 -18.70
N PRO A 260 11.63 11.64 -18.66
CA PRO A 260 12.17 12.47 -19.73
C PRO A 260 13.63 12.14 -20.10
N ALA A 261 14.44 11.67 -19.15
CA ALA A 261 15.83 11.26 -19.41
C ALA A 261 15.94 9.98 -20.26
N ARG A 262 14.82 9.28 -20.49
CA ARG A 262 14.75 8.05 -21.28
C ARG A 262 13.95 8.24 -22.57
N LEU A 263 13.74 9.49 -23.00
CA LEU A 263 13.06 9.80 -24.25
C LEU A 263 13.88 9.31 -25.45
N LEU A 264 13.19 8.71 -26.41
CA LEU A 264 13.76 8.18 -27.63
C LEU A 264 13.30 8.98 -28.84
N ALA A 265 14.24 9.29 -29.72
CA ALA A 265 14.03 9.82 -31.05
C ALA A 265 14.59 8.85 -32.12
N PRO A 266 14.20 8.98 -33.40
CA PRO A 266 14.82 8.19 -34.47
C PRO A 266 16.31 8.51 -34.61
N GLY A 267 17.16 7.47 -34.60
CA GLY A 267 18.61 7.55 -34.84
C GLY A 267 19.03 7.08 -36.23
N ALA A 268 20.35 7.00 -36.45
CA ALA A 268 20.93 6.41 -37.66
C ALA A 268 21.21 4.90 -37.44
N PRO A 269 21.06 4.03 -38.46
CA PRO A 269 21.43 2.62 -38.33
C PRO A 269 22.91 2.44 -37.93
N ARG A 270 23.18 1.41 -37.12
CA ARG A 270 24.53 1.06 -36.64
C ARG A 270 24.83 -0.42 -36.89
N PRO A 271 26.06 -0.80 -37.29
CA PRO A 271 26.43 -2.20 -37.46
C PRO A 271 26.48 -2.92 -36.12
N GLY A 272 25.99 -4.16 -36.08
CA GLY A 272 26.07 -4.98 -34.89
C GLY A 272 25.87 -6.46 -35.12
N THR A 273 26.55 -7.26 -34.30
CA THR A 273 26.57 -8.73 -34.39
C THR A 273 25.85 -9.39 -33.23
N ALA A 274 25.14 -10.47 -33.53
CA ALA A 274 24.53 -11.33 -32.54
C ALA A 274 25.60 -12.15 -31.80
N ARG A 275 25.54 -12.17 -30.46
CA ARG A 275 26.45 -12.93 -29.60
C ARG A 275 25.72 -13.53 -28.41
N TRP A 276 26.04 -14.78 -28.09
CA TRP A 276 25.61 -15.40 -26.84
C TRP A 276 26.47 -14.91 -25.68
N THR A 277 25.82 -14.46 -24.61
CA THR A 277 26.46 -14.13 -23.34
C THR A 277 25.92 -15.05 -22.25
N ALA A 278 26.81 -15.49 -21.35
CA ALA A 278 26.46 -16.41 -20.26
C ALA A 278 26.62 -15.70 -18.92
N ASP A 279 25.62 -15.83 -18.05
CA ASP A 279 25.66 -15.30 -16.69
C ASP A 279 26.43 -16.21 -15.71
N GLU A 280 26.37 -15.90 -14.41
CA GLU A 280 27.01 -16.66 -13.34
C GLU A 280 26.42 -18.05 -13.12
N ARG A 281 25.18 -18.30 -13.55
CA ARG A 281 24.54 -19.64 -13.55
C ARG A 281 24.83 -20.40 -14.84
N GLY A 282 25.40 -19.70 -15.83
CA GLY A 282 25.65 -20.23 -17.17
C GLY A 282 24.42 -20.19 -18.06
N ASP A 283 23.33 -19.53 -17.63
CA ASP A 283 22.21 -19.27 -18.52
C ASP A 283 22.67 -18.31 -19.62
N GLN A 284 22.25 -18.58 -20.84
CA GLN A 284 22.70 -17.85 -22.01
C GLN A 284 21.57 -17.07 -22.65
N SER A 285 21.84 -15.80 -22.93
CA SER A 285 20.96 -14.93 -23.70
C SER A 285 21.71 -14.47 -24.94
N LEU A 286 21.01 -14.39 -26.06
CA LEU A 286 21.55 -13.81 -27.28
C LEU A 286 21.31 -12.30 -27.25
N CYS A 287 22.37 -11.52 -27.43
CA CYS A 287 22.34 -10.07 -27.47
C CYS A 287 22.97 -9.59 -28.78
N PHE A 288 22.65 -8.37 -29.20
CA PHE A 288 23.38 -7.69 -30.28
C PHE A 288 24.42 -6.76 -29.66
N VAL A 289 25.63 -6.76 -30.21
CA VAL A 289 26.75 -5.92 -29.78
C VAL A 289 27.14 -5.01 -30.94
N ALA A 290 27.45 -3.75 -30.64
CA ALA A 290 27.88 -2.78 -31.65
C ALA A 290 29.27 -3.14 -32.20
N ASP A 291 29.43 -3.09 -33.52
CA ASP A 291 30.70 -3.39 -34.22
C ASP A 291 31.43 -2.15 -34.75
N ASP A 292 30.88 -0.96 -34.50
CA ASP A 292 31.40 0.33 -34.99
C ASP A 292 32.41 1.00 -34.03
N GLY A 293 32.72 0.36 -32.89
CA GLY A 293 33.56 0.95 -31.85
C GLY A 293 32.89 2.09 -31.07
N GLY A 294 31.59 2.34 -31.28
CA GLY A 294 30.79 3.28 -30.50
C GLY A 294 30.32 2.69 -29.16
N PRO A 295 29.48 3.43 -28.41
CA PRO A 295 28.88 2.95 -27.17
C PRO A 295 28.12 1.63 -27.37
N ALA A 296 28.14 0.78 -26.34
CA ALA A 296 27.32 -0.42 -26.33
C ALA A 296 25.83 -0.06 -26.39
N PHE A 297 25.00 -0.93 -26.97
CA PHE A 297 23.56 -0.73 -26.98
C PHE A 297 23.00 -0.90 -25.56
N ASP A 298 22.23 0.07 -25.06
CA ASP A 298 21.54 0.00 -23.76
C ASP A 298 20.36 -0.99 -23.78
N GLY A 299 19.87 -1.30 -24.98
CA GLY A 299 18.77 -2.23 -25.19
C GLY A 299 18.61 -2.61 -26.65
N VAL A 300 17.88 -3.70 -26.89
CA VAL A 300 17.51 -4.15 -28.23
C VAL A 300 16.00 -4.36 -28.28
N ILE A 301 15.34 -3.73 -29.26
CA ILE A 301 13.92 -3.93 -29.54
C ILE A 301 13.81 -5.09 -30.54
N PRO A 302 13.19 -6.22 -30.17
CA PRO A 302 13.26 -7.46 -30.93
C PRO A 302 12.20 -7.52 -32.05
N ILE A 303 12.22 -6.51 -32.94
CA ILE A 303 11.39 -6.38 -34.16
C ILE A 303 12.18 -6.76 -35.41
N ASP A 304 11.59 -6.65 -36.60
CA ASP A 304 12.23 -7.00 -37.87
C ASP A 304 12.47 -5.72 -38.69
N PRO A 305 13.73 -5.31 -38.96
CA PRO A 305 14.97 -5.77 -38.31
C PRO A 305 15.03 -5.32 -36.83
N PRO A 306 15.90 -5.89 -35.98
CA PRO A 306 16.02 -5.48 -34.59
C PRO A 306 16.57 -4.05 -34.49
N TRP A 307 16.14 -3.29 -33.49
CA TRP A 307 16.59 -1.91 -33.28
C TRP A 307 17.43 -1.82 -32.02
N TYR A 308 18.48 -1.00 -32.02
CA TYR A 308 19.22 -0.66 -30.81
C TYR A 308 18.57 0.52 -30.09
N VAL A 309 18.87 0.63 -28.80
CA VAL A 309 18.57 1.79 -27.95
C VAL A 309 19.89 2.36 -27.44
N ASP A 310 20.03 3.68 -27.53
CA ASP A 310 21.15 4.45 -26.99
C ASP A 310 20.55 5.57 -26.13
N LEU A 311 20.63 5.42 -24.81
CA LEU A 311 20.05 6.33 -23.83
C LEU A 311 20.89 7.59 -23.65
N GLU A 312 22.19 7.53 -23.92
CA GLU A 312 23.08 8.69 -23.86
C GLU A 312 22.73 9.67 -25.00
N ALA A 313 22.53 9.16 -26.22
CA ALA A 313 22.09 9.94 -27.36
C ALA A 313 20.56 10.16 -27.39
N GLY A 314 19.79 9.41 -26.61
CA GLY A 314 18.32 9.47 -26.60
C GLY A 314 17.70 9.01 -27.92
N VAL A 315 18.29 7.99 -28.56
CA VAL A 315 17.85 7.50 -29.87
C VAL A 315 17.62 5.99 -29.93
N CYS A 316 16.80 5.57 -30.89
CA CYS A 316 16.71 4.19 -31.31
C CYS A 316 16.63 4.08 -32.83
N ALA A 317 17.26 3.06 -33.40
CA ALA A 317 17.32 2.84 -34.84
C ALA A 317 17.64 1.38 -35.19
N PRO A 318 17.43 0.95 -36.45
CA PRO A 318 17.77 -0.39 -36.91
C PRO A 318 19.24 -0.79 -36.68
N ILE A 319 19.47 -2.06 -36.37
CA ILE A 319 20.80 -2.67 -36.32
C ILE A 319 21.13 -3.26 -37.70
N GLU A 320 22.26 -2.87 -38.27
CA GLU A 320 22.77 -3.43 -39.52
C GLU A 320 23.53 -4.74 -39.23
N THR A 321 22.80 -5.86 -39.31
CA THR A 321 23.35 -7.18 -38.93
C THR A 321 24.01 -7.93 -40.08
N GLY A 322 23.79 -7.50 -41.33
CA GLY A 322 24.16 -8.26 -42.53
C GLY A 322 23.34 -9.55 -42.76
N LEU A 323 22.36 -9.85 -41.89
CA LEU A 323 21.41 -10.96 -42.04
C LEU A 323 20.09 -10.47 -42.66
N ASP A 324 19.28 -11.41 -43.15
CA ASP A 324 17.88 -11.13 -43.48
C ASP A 324 17.14 -10.55 -42.27
N GLU A 325 16.31 -9.51 -42.49
CA GLU A 325 15.66 -8.75 -41.41
C GLU A 325 14.81 -9.63 -40.49
N ARG A 326 14.11 -10.64 -41.05
CA ARG A 326 13.28 -11.56 -40.26
C ARG A 326 14.12 -12.55 -39.47
N LEU A 327 15.24 -12.99 -40.04
CA LEU A 327 16.19 -13.85 -39.33
C LEU A 327 16.82 -13.09 -38.17
N ALA A 328 17.28 -11.85 -38.40
CA ALA A 328 17.85 -10.99 -37.37
C ALA A 328 16.85 -10.74 -36.23
N GLY A 329 15.60 -10.42 -36.55
CA GLY A 329 14.56 -10.24 -35.55
C GLY A 329 14.22 -11.54 -34.81
N THR A 330 14.28 -12.70 -35.48
CA THR A 330 14.09 -14.01 -34.83
C THR A 330 15.21 -14.32 -33.85
N LEU A 331 16.46 -13.97 -34.18
CA LEU A 331 17.58 -14.06 -33.24
C LEU A 331 17.39 -13.12 -32.04
N ALA A 332 16.93 -11.88 -32.26
CA ALA A 332 16.65 -10.94 -31.17
C ALA A 332 15.56 -11.42 -30.20
N ARG A 333 14.68 -12.33 -30.64
CA ARG A 333 13.65 -12.98 -29.83
C ARG A 333 14.11 -14.32 -29.22
N ALA A 334 15.39 -14.68 -29.33
CA ALA A 334 15.90 -15.94 -28.80
C ALA A 334 15.60 -16.06 -27.29
N PRO A 335 15.09 -17.22 -26.84
CA PRO A 335 14.81 -17.42 -25.43
C PRO A 335 16.11 -17.48 -24.62
N ARG A 336 16.01 -17.16 -23.32
CA ARG A 336 17.08 -17.45 -22.37
C ARG A 336 17.25 -18.97 -22.26
N LEU A 337 18.46 -19.46 -22.43
CA LEU A 337 18.78 -20.88 -22.47
C LEU A 337 19.51 -21.32 -21.21
N ALA A 338 18.95 -22.30 -20.51
CA ALA A 338 19.68 -22.97 -19.44
C ALA A 338 20.88 -23.76 -19.98
N PRO A 339 21.95 -23.99 -19.19
CA PRO A 339 23.09 -24.80 -19.61
C PRO A 339 22.70 -26.19 -20.14
N ALA A 340 21.69 -26.83 -19.55
CA ALA A 340 21.18 -28.15 -19.98
C ALA A 340 20.67 -28.15 -21.43
N ALA A 341 19.94 -27.08 -21.79
CA ALA A 341 19.28 -26.97 -23.08
C ALA A 341 20.28 -26.64 -24.20
N THR A 342 21.41 -26.04 -23.85
CA THR A 342 22.41 -25.56 -24.82
C THR A 342 22.94 -26.68 -25.72
N VAL A 343 23.29 -27.85 -25.16
CA VAL A 343 23.85 -28.96 -25.95
C VAL A 343 22.85 -29.45 -26.99
N ARG A 344 21.61 -29.73 -26.55
CA ARG A 344 20.53 -30.19 -27.44
C ARG A 344 20.17 -29.16 -28.50
N LEU A 345 20.14 -27.88 -28.14
CA LEU A 345 19.87 -26.83 -29.11
C LEU A 345 20.98 -26.75 -30.17
N ARG A 346 22.25 -26.86 -29.79
CA ARG A 346 23.36 -26.89 -30.75
C ARG A 346 23.26 -28.06 -31.72
N GLU A 347 22.90 -29.24 -31.22
CA GLU A 347 22.69 -30.43 -32.04
C GLU A 347 21.51 -30.23 -33.02
N ALA A 348 20.38 -29.69 -32.55
CA ALA A 348 19.23 -29.39 -33.39
C ALA A 348 19.55 -28.30 -34.44
N MET A 349 20.23 -27.23 -34.05
CA MET A 349 20.69 -26.18 -34.97
C MET A 349 21.62 -26.73 -36.05
N ALA A 350 22.51 -27.66 -35.70
CA ALA A 350 23.41 -28.28 -36.67
C ALA A 350 22.69 -29.24 -37.63
N ALA A 351 21.58 -29.85 -37.20
CA ALA A 351 20.80 -30.78 -38.02
C ALA A 351 19.80 -30.07 -38.95
N ASP A 352 19.13 -29.02 -38.45
CA ASP A 352 17.95 -28.44 -39.10
C ASP A 352 18.24 -27.16 -39.89
N LEU A 353 19.36 -26.47 -39.64
CA LEU A 353 19.67 -25.21 -40.33
C LEU A 353 20.41 -25.44 -41.66
N PRO A 354 20.13 -24.61 -42.69
CA PRO A 354 20.80 -24.71 -43.98
C PRO A 354 22.32 -24.59 -43.88
N ALA A 355 23.05 -25.45 -44.60
CA ALA A 355 24.49 -25.37 -44.72
C ALA A 355 24.91 -24.01 -45.34
N GLY A 356 25.69 -23.23 -44.59
CA GLY A 356 26.15 -21.88 -44.99
C GLY A 356 25.50 -20.72 -44.23
N LEU A 357 24.47 -20.98 -43.42
CA LEU A 357 23.90 -19.95 -42.53
C LEU A 357 24.83 -19.70 -41.34
N SER A 358 25.52 -18.55 -41.33
CA SER A 358 26.43 -18.17 -40.25
C SER A 358 25.68 -17.46 -39.12
N ILE A 359 25.22 -18.22 -38.13
CA ILE A 359 24.63 -17.69 -36.89
C ILE A 359 25.45 -18.09 -35.65
N PRO A 360 25.49 -17.26 -34.60
CA PRO A 360 26.24 -17.56 -33.38
C PRO A 360 25.62 -18.76 -32.65
N LEU A 361 26.48 -19.70 -32.22
CA LEU A 361 26.06 -20.85 -31.42
C LEU A 361 26.27 -20.58 -29.92
N PRO A 362 25.35 -21.00 -29.04
CA PRO A 362 25.53 -20.86 -27.59
C PRO A 362 26.69 -21.71 -27.08
N ALA A 363 27.41 -21.28 -26.06
CA ALA A 363 28.58 -21.98 -25.52
C ALA A 363 28.19 -23.29 -24.83
N ALA A 364 28.89 -24.38 -25.09
CA ALA A 364 28.67 -25.65 -24.41
C ALA A 364 29.48 -25.72 -23.10
N PHE A 365 28.84 -26.04 -21.98
CA PHE A 365 29.51 -26.19 -20.69
C PHE A 365 29.58 -27.64 -20.25
N LYS A 366 30.69 -28.02 -19.59
CA LYS A 366 30.81 -29.33 -18.95
C LYS A 366 30.14 -29.31 -17.57
N ARG A 367 29.16 -30.18 -17.35
CA ARG A 367 28.51 -30.34 -16.03
C ARG A 367 29.35 -31.21 -15.10
N VAL A 368 29.56 -30.75 -13.87
CA VAL A 368 30.29 -31.45 -12.81
C VAL A 368 29.43 -31.44 -11.55
N ARG A 369 29.25 -32.59 -10.92
CA ARG A 369 28.48 -32.70 -9.68
C ARG A 369 29.37 -32.36 -8.49
N ALA A 370 28.95 -31.43 -7.64
CA ALA A 370 29.63 -31.10 -6.40
C ALA A 370 29.28 -32.10 -5.28
N GLU A 371 30.06 -32.03 -4.20
CA GLU A 371 29.74 -32.70 -2.95
C GLU A 371 28.47 -32.09 -2.33
N ALA A 372 27.69 -32.92 -1.63
CA ALA A 372 26.50 -32.47 -0.94
C ALA A 372 26.88 -31.64 0.29
N VAL A 373 26.35 -30.43 0.38
CA VAL A 373 26.53 -29.53 1.53
C VAL A 373 25.17 -29.18 2.11
N PRO A 374 25.04 -29.04 3.44
CA PRO A 374 23.79 -28.60 4.05
C PRO A 374 23.47 -27.16 3.64
N PRO A 375 22.22 -26.84 3.25
CA PRO A 375 21.84 -25.48 2.91
C PRO A 375 21.76 -24.58 4.14
N VAL A 376 22.04 -23.29 3.95
CA VAL A 376 21.68 -22.26 4.94
C VAL A 376 20.27 -21.77 4.60
N PRO A 377 19.29 -21.89 5.50
CA PRO A 377 17.96 -21.35 5.26
C PRO A 377 18.01 -19.81 5.33
N VAL A 378 17.42 -19.18 4.33
CA VAL A 378 17.31 -17.73 4.18
C VAL A 378 15.84 -17.35 4.27
N LEU A 379 15.51 -16.42 5.15
CA LEU A 379 14.16 -15.89 5.30
C LEU A 379 14.17 -14.40 4.92
N ARG A 380 13.50 -14.06 3.83
CA ARG A 380 13.36 -12.67 3.38
C ARG A 380 12.04 -12.09 3.86
N LEU A 381 12.07 -10.95 4.52
CA LEU A 381 10.90 -10.27 5.07
C LEU A 381 10.50 -9.13 4.14
N GLY A 382 9.22 -9.00 3.83
CA GLY A 382 8.74 -7.87 3.04
C GLY A 382 7.22 -7.78 3.05
N CYS A 383 6.67 -6.93 2.19
CA CYS A 383 5.24 -6.84 1.95
C CYS A 383 4.88 -7.24 0.53
N VAL A 384 3.67 -7.77 0.39
CA VAL A 384 3.05 -8.06 -0.89
C VAL A 384 1.74 -7.30 -0.97
N GLY A 385 1.62 -6.43 -1.97
CA GLY A 385 0.36 -5.76 -2.28
C GLY A 385 -0.62 -6.77 -2.88
N LEU A 386 -1.65 -7.11 -2.13
CA LEU A 386 -2.76 -7.95 -2.57
C LEU A 386 -3.93 -7.06 -2.96
N LYS A 387 -4.50 -7.31 -4.14
CA LYS A 387 -5.82 -6.80 -4.49
C LYS A 387 -6.83 -7.87 -4.15
N LEU A 388 -7.48 -7.72 -3.00
CA LEU A 388 -8.50 -8.63 -2.53
C LEU A 388 -9.83 -8.24 -3.16
N GLU A 389 -10.40 -9.11 -3.98
CA GLU A 389 -11.80 -8.97 -4.36
C GLU A 389 -12.67 -9.13 -3.12
N MET A 390 -13.47 -8.10 -2.84
CA MET A 390 -14.47 -8.21 -1.79
C MET A 390 -15.52 -9.23 -2.25
N PRO A 391 -16.01 -10.12 -1.36
CA PRO A 391 -17.08 -11.04 -1.71
C PRO A 391 -18.37 -10.27 -2.00
N GLY A 392 -18.54 -9.87 -3.26
CA GLY A 392 -19.82 -9.44 -3.81
C GLY A 392 -20.70 -10.66 -4.05
N ARG A 393 -22.00 -10.57 -3.74
CA ARG A 393 -22.95 -11.62 -4.11
C ARG A 393 -22.86 -11.85 -5.62
N ARG A 394 -22.65 -13.12 -6.02
CA ARG A 394 -22.40 -13.60 -7.39
C ARG A 394 -23.42 -13.12 -8.45
N HIS A 395 -23.39 -11.88 -8.92
CA HIS A 395 -24.25 -11.48 -10.05
C HIS A 395 -23.46 -10.69 -11.09
N TYR A 396 -23.43 -11.28 -12.29
CA TYR A 396 -22.95 -10.80 -13.58
C TYR A 396 -21.44 -10.66 -13.87
N HIS A 397 -21.07 -11.26 -15.00
CA HIS A 397 -19.71 -11.50 -15.51
C HIS A 397 -19.12 -10.33 -16.32
N TRP A 398 -19.58 -9.09 -16.15
CA TRP A 398 -19.23 -8.00 -17.07
C TRP A 398 -18.82 -6.67 -16.41
N TYR A 399 -18.67 -6.62 -15.08
CA TYR A 399 -17.98 -5.51 -14.40
C TYR A 399 -16.98 -6.03 -13.36
N ALA A 400 -15.83 -5.35 -13.27
CA ALA A 400 -14.76 -5.67 -12.34
C ALA A 400 -15.26 -5.62 -10.89
N ARG A 401 -15.03 -6.68 -10.12
CA ARG A 401 -15.37 -6.72 -8.69
C ARG A 401 -14.59 -5.64 -7.95
N PRO A 402 -15.18 -4.94 -6.97
CA PRO A 402 -14.45 -3.98 -6.16
C PRO A 402 -13.31 -4.69 -5.42
N THR A 403 -12.08 -4.29 -5.74
CA THR A 403 -10.87 -4.79 -5.11
C THR A 403 -10.41 -3.80 -4.03
N VAL A 404 -9.99 -4.33 -2.89
CA VAL A 404 -9.29 -3.58 -1.85
C VAL A 404 -7.82 -3.93 -1.95
N ALA A 405 -6.97 -2.91 -2.07
CA ALA A 405 -5.53 -3.10 -1.96
C ALA A 405 -5.16 -3.24 -0.48
N VAL A 406 -4.51 -4.34 -0.12
CA VAL A 406 -3.99 -4.63 1.22
C VAL A 406 -2.52 -5.02 1.08
N ASP A 407 -1.65 -4.37 1.84
CA ASP A 407 -0.25 -4.80 1.95
C ASP A 407 -0.16 -5.88 3.03
N LEU A 408 0.15 -7.11 2.62
CA LEU A 408 0.32 -8.24 3.51
C LEU A 408 1.82 -8.44 3.81
N PRO A 409 2.26 -8.39 5.08
CA PRO A 409 3.61 -8.79 5.44
C PRO A 409 3.81 -10.28 5.17
N VAL A 410 4.92 -10.65 4.54
CA VAL A 410 5.23 -12.05 4.18
C VAL A 410 6.67 -12.40 4.53
N PHE A 411 6.90 -13.70 4.73
CA PHE A 411 8.21 -14.30 4.92
C PHE A 411 8.49 -15.21 3.72
N ARG A 412 9.57 -14.99 2.98
CA ARG A 412 9.96 -15.83 1.83
C ARG A 412 11.09 -16.74 2.22
N LEU A 413 10.82 -18.05 2.24
CA LEU A 413 11.82 -19.06 2.52
C LEU A 413 12.63 -19.36 1.26
N ALA A 414 13.95 -19.34 1.38
CA ALA A 414 14.89 -19.81 0.37
C ALA A 414 16.05 -20.59 1.03
N PHE A 415 16.88 -21.23 0.20
CA PHE A 415 18.01 -22.02 0.63
C PHE A 415 19.26 -21.60 -0.11
N ASP A 416 20.30 -21.22 0.63
CA ASP A 416 21.60 -20.88 0.09
C ASP A 416 22.50 -22.12 0.05
N TYR A 417 22.85 -22.56 -1.16
CA TYR A 417 23.81 -23.62 -1.44
C TYR A 417 25.13 -23.03 -1.93
N GLY A 418 25.93 -22.48 -1.01
CA GLY A 418 27.27 -21.98 -1.31
C GLY A 418 27.28 -20.78 -2.26
N GLY A 419 26.33 -19.87 -2.11
CA GLY A 419 26.14 -18.64 -2.90
C GLY A 419 25.01 -18.74 -3.92
N VAL A 420 24.44 -19.93 -4.16
CA VAL A 420 23.28 -20.09 -5.04
C VAL A 420 22.02 -20.23 -4.20
N ILE A 421 21.21 -19.16 -4.20
CA ILE A 421 19.92 -19.14 -3.52
C ILE A 421 18.86 -19.78 -4.43
N VAL A 422 18.18 -20.80 -3.89
CA VAL A 422 17.05 -21.49 -4.54
C VAL A 422 15.83 -21.48 -3.63
N GLU A 423 14.66 -21.36 -4.23
CA GLU A 423 13.39 -21.42 -3.51
C GLU A 423 12.91 -22.87 -3.37
N PRO A 424 12.10 -23.19 -2.34
CA PRO A 424 11.57 -24.53 -2.14
C PRO A 424 10.90 -25.13 -3.38
N SER A 425 10.11 -24.33 -4.13
CA SER A 425 9.39 -24.75 -5.34
C SER A 425 10.24 -24.81 -6.61
N SER A 426 11.46 -24.26 -6.58
CA SER A 426 12.38 -24.28 -7.73
C SER A 426 12.61 -25.72 -8.20
N LYS A 427 12.48 -25.97 -9.51
CA LYS A 427 12.74 -27.29 -10.09
C LYS A 427 14.21 -27.42 -10.44
N GLY A 428 14.85 -28.48 -9.95
CA GLY A 428 16.25 -28.81 -10.27
C GLY A 428 17.22 -28.56 -9.11
N GLU A 429 18.48 -28.89 -9.36
CA GLU A 429 19.60 -28.70 -8.44
C GLU A 429 20.22 -27.31 -8.66
N PRO A 430 20.70 -26.60 -7.62
CA PRO A 430 21.46 -25.36 -7.75
C PRO A 430 22.66 -25.51 -8.71
N GLU A 431 22.76 -24.60 -9.68
CA GLU A 431 23.84 -24.57 -10.67
C GLU A 431 24.65 -23.27 -10.56
N ARG A 432 25.98 -23.37 -10.58
CA ARG A 432 26.91 -22.22 -10.65
C ARG A 432 27.98 -22.44 -11.71
N ARG A 433 28.32 -21.39 -12.45
CA ARG A 433 29.37 -21.41 -13.47
C ARG A 433 30.74 -21.17 -12.86
N GLU A 434 31.69 -22.05 -13.19
CA GLU A 434 33.12 -21.90 -12.91
C GLU A 434 33.92 -22.06 -14.21
N GLY A 435 34.21 -20.94 -14.88
CA GLY A 435 34.86 -20.93 -16.18
C GLY A 435 34.04 -21.67 -17.25
N GLN A 436 34.54 -22.82 -17.73
CA GLN A 436 33.89 -23.68 -18.73
C GLN A 436 33.09 -24.83 -18.11
N ARG A 437 32.86 -24.80 -16.79
CA ARG A 437 32.14 -25.84 -16.05
C ARG A 437 30.90 -25.27 -15.40
N ILE A 438 29.86 -26.09 -15.30
CA ILE A 438 28.70 -25.85 -14.44
C ILE A 438 28.78 -26.83 -13.29
N VAL A 439 28.96 -26.30 -12.10
CA VAL A 439 28.95 -27.04 -10.84
C VAL A 439 27.50 -27.18 -10.40
N VAL A 440 27.05 -28.43 -10.26
CA VAL A 440 25.68 -28.78 -9.85
C VAL A 440 25.74 -29.30 -8.42
N THR A 441 25.11 -28.59 -7.48
CA THR A 441 25.09 -28.94 -6.06
C THR A 441 23.81 -29.72 -5.74
N PRO A 442 23.89 -30.95 -5.21
CA PRO A 442 22.70 -31.72 -4.89
C PRO A 442 21.92 -31.09 -3.72
N ARG A 443 20.59 -31.01 -3.84
CA ARG A 443 19.71 -30.49 -2.78
C ARG A 443 19.57 -31.48 -1.63
N ASP A 444 19.61 -30.99 -0.39
CA ASP A 444 19.30 -31.75 0.81
C ASP A 444 17.82 -31.57 1.19
N ALA A 445 16.97 -32.39 0.60
CA ALA A 445 15.52 -32.37 0.85
C ALA A 445 15.16 -32.58 2.34
N ARG A 446 16.01 -33.27 3.12
CA ARG A 446 15.75 -33.47 4.56
C ARG A 446 16.02 -32.20 5.34
N ALA A 447 17.09 -31.48 5.02
CA ALA A 447 17.36 -30.18 5.62
C ALA A 447 16.29 -29.15 5.27
N GLU A 448 15.87 -29.09 4.00
CA GLU A 448 14.82 -28.18 3.54
C GLU A 448 13.48 -28.46 4.24
N ALA A 449 13.08 -29.73 4.36
CA ALA A 449 11.85 -30.11 5.07
C ALA A 449 11.90 -29.75 6.57
N ARG A 450 13.06 -29.93 7.23
CA ARG A 450 13.24 -29.52 8.64
C ARG A 450 13.09 -28.00 8.82
N ALA A 451 13.62 -27.22 7.90
CA ALA A 451 13.49 -25.76 7.91
C ALA A 451 12.04 -25.32 7.71
N GLN A 452 11.33 -25.91 6.75
CA GLN A 452 9.89 -25.66 6.57
C GLN A 452 9.09 -25.99 7.84
N SER A 453 9.31 -27.17 8.43
CA SER A 453 8.63 -27.55 9.68
C SER A 453 8.98 -26.64 10.86
N ARG A 454 10.13 -25.96 10.84
CA ARG A 454 10.49 -24.96 11.86
C ARG A 454 9.64 -23.71 11.73
N LEU A 455 9.37 -23.24 10.51
CA LEU A 455 8.46 -22.12 10.24
C LEU A 455 7.01 -22.48 10.55
N ASP A 456 6.57 -23.69 10.20
CA ASP A 456 5.21 -24.17 10.52
C ASP A 456 4.94 -24.12 12.04
N ARG A 457 5.96 -24.45 12.87
CA ARG A 457 5.88 -24.35 14.34
C ARG A 457 5.86 -22.91 14.86
N LEU A 458 6.22 -21.92 14.05
CA LEU A 458 6.09 -20.50 14.37
C LEU A 458 4.73 -19.92 13.93
N GLY A 459 3.80 -20.76 13.45
CA GLY A 459 2.48 -20.31 12.98
C GLY A 459 2.48 -19.76 11.55
N LEU A 460 3.58 -19.92 10.81
CA LEU A 460 3.69 -19.50 9.41
C LEU A 460 3.14 -20.59 8.49
N VAL A 461 2.21 -20.21 7.61
CA VAL A 461 1.57 -21.07 6.64
C VAL A 461 1.79 -20.51 5.24
N ARG A 462 2.05 -21.41 4.29
CA ARG A 462 2.22 -21.07 2.88
C ARG A 462 0.94 -20.47 2.30
N LEU A 463 1.08 -19.35 1.61
CA LEU A 463 -0.02 -18.72 0.88
C LEU A 463 -0.54 -19.68 -0.19
N GLY A 464 -1.85 -19.96 -0.18
CA GLY A 464 -2.49 -20.89 -1.11
C GLY A 464 -2.54 -22.37 -0.70
N ASP A 465 -1.98 -22.78 0.46
CA ASP A 465 -2.23 -24.14 1.01
C ASP A 465 -3.72 -24.29 1.39
N ARG A 466 -4.25 -25.52 1.39
CA ARG A 466 -5.64 -25.86 1.77
C ARG A 466 -6.02 -25.44 3.19
N ARG A 467 -5.01 -25.19 4.03
CA ARG A 467 -5.08 -24.71 5.41
C ARG A 467 -5.06 -23.18 5.52
N SER A 468 -4.77 -22.46 4.43
CA SER A 468 -4.84 -20.99 4.39
C SER A 468 -6.29 -20.54 4.25
N PRO A 469 -6.78 -19.62 5.10
CA PRO A 469 -8.13 -19.06 4.99
C PRO A 469 -8.36 -18.19 3.74
N LEU A 470 -7.30 -17.85 2.98
CA LEU A 470 -7.39 -17.23 1.64
C LEU A 470 -7.96 -18.17 0.56
N LYS A 471 -8.61 -19.27 0.94
CA LYS A 471 -9.20 -20.30 0.08
C LYS A 471 -10.31 -19.82 -0.87
N GLY A 472 -10.61 -18.52 -0.91
CA GLY A 472 -11.46 -17.86 -1.91
C GLY A 472 -10.74 -16.83 -2.80
N VAL A 473 -9.55 -16.39 -2.39
CA VAL A 473 -8.64 -15.55 -3.19
C VAL A 473 -7.78 -16.50 -4.01
N THR A 474 -8.41 -17.20 -4.95
CA THR A 474 -7.68 -17.95 -5.96
C THR A 474 -6.86 -16.97 -6.80
N ALA A 475 -5.83 -17.47 -7.48
CA ALA A 475 -5.11 -16.71 -8.52
C ALA A 475 -6.03 -16.15 -9.65
N GLU A 476 -7.34 -16.45 -9.64
CA GLU A 476 -8.39 -15.85 -10.47
C GLU A 476 -8.98 -14.54 -9.91
N HIS A 477 -8.82 -14.25 -8.62
CA HIS A 477 -9.46 -13.12 -7.92
C HIS A 477 -8.47 -12.11 -7.33
N ALA A 478 -7.16 -12.32 -7.50
CA ALA A 478 -6.14 -11.35 -7.16
C ALA A 478 -5.52 -10.83 -8.45
N GLU A 479 -5.81 -9.58 -8.80
CA GLU A 479 -5.10 -8.84 -9.87
C GLU A 479 -3.58 -8.76 -9.59
N ALA A 480 -3.15 -8.98 -8.34
CA ALA A 480 -1.79 -9.31 -8.02
C ALA A 480 -1.65 -10.84 -8.06
N ARG A 481 -0.97 -11.33 -9.11
CA ARG A 481 -0.27 -12.62 -9.08
C ARG A 481 0.28 -12.81 -7.67
N VAL A 482 -0.28 -13.73 -6.87
CA VAL A 482 0.31 -14.11 -5.57
C VAL A 482 1.78 -14.36 -5.90
N PRO A 483 2.71 -13.51 -5.44
CA PRO A 483 4.10 -13.67 -5.80
C PRO A 483 4.50 -15.05 -5.30
N GLU A 484 5.08 -15.82 -6.21
CA GLU A 484 5.75 -17.11 -6.06
C GLU A 484 5.21 -18.05 -4.97
N PHE A 485 4.83 -19.27 -5.36
CA PHE A 485 4.22 -20.35 -4.54
C PHE A 485 4.97 -20.76 -3.23
N ASP A 486 5.99 -20.03 -2.81
CA ASP A 486 6.82 -20.26 -1.62
C ASP A 486 6.70 -19.18 -0.53
N ASP A 487 5.92 -18.11 -0.73
CA ASP A 487 5.66 -17.12 0.33
C ASP A 487 4.84 -17.74 1.48
N VAL A 488 5.27 -17.49 2.73
CA VAL A 488 4.55 -17.90 3.94
C VAL A 488 4.11 -16.69 4.76
N ALA A 489 2.94 -16.78 5.38
CA ALA A 489 2.30 -15.73 6.18
C ALA A 489 1.70 -16.32 7.47
N VAL A 490 1.35 -15.47 8.44
CA VAL A 490 0.75 -15.94 9.70
C VAL A 490 -0.65 -16.52 9.45
N ALA A 491 -0.92 -17.71 10.00
CA ALA A 491 -2.17 -18.44 9.80
C ALA A 491 -3.42 -17.80 10.46
N GLU A 492 -3.28 -17.33 11.71
CA GLU A 492 -4.38 -16.90 12.59
C GLU A 492 -5.09 -15.62 12.09
N LEU A 493 -4.33 -14.72 11.45
CA LEU A 493 -4.79 -13.43 10.93
C LEU A 493 -5.72 -13.49 9.72
N LEU A 494 -5.85 -14.67 9.12
CA LEU A 494 -6.65 -14.86 7.93
C LEU A 494 -8.08 -15.32 8.27
N GLU A 495 -8.38 -15.63 9.54
CA GLU A 495 -9.73 -16.01 10.02
C GLU A 495 -10.49 -14.86 10.68
N GLU A 496 -9.82 -14.00 11.47
CA GLU A 496 -10.42 -12.85 12.15
C GLU A 496 -9.59 -11.58 11.90
N SER A 497 -10.11 -10.67 11.07
CA SER A 497 -9.56 -9.34 10.81
C SER A 497 -8.06 -9.29 10.39
N VAL A 498 -7.81 -8.95 9.13
CA VAL A 498 -6.46 -8.69 8.55
C VAL A 498 -5.68 -7.57 9.30
N LEU A 499 -6.27 -6.95 10.32
CA LEU A 499 -5.71 -5.85 11.11
C LEU A 499 -5.01 -6.29 12.41
N ASP A 500 -5.16 -7.52 12.89
CA ASP A 500 -4.51 -7.95 14.14
C ASP A 500 -3.04 -8.35 13.95
N GLN A 501 -2.14 -7.36 13.95
CA GLN A 501 -0.71 -7.57 13.69
C GLN A 501 0.07 -8.27 14.83
N SER A 502 -0.59 -8.67 15.92
CA SER A 502 0.04 -9.20 17.13
C SER A 502 0.97 -10.40 16.87
N ALA A 503 0.54 -11.36 16.05
CA ALA A 503 1.32 -12.54 15.73
C ALA A 503 2.55 -12.24 14.85
N TYR A 504 2.45 -11.29 13.91
CA TYR A 504 3.64 -10.83 13.17
C TYR A 504 4.65 -10.16 14.08
N LEU A 505 4.18 -9.34 15.03
CA LEU A 505 5.03 -8.66 16.00
C LEU A 505 5.71 -9.65 16.95
N ALA A 506 5.00 -10.68 17.40
CA ALA A 506 5.58 -11.75 18.21
C ALA A 506 6.69 -12.53 17.45
N ILE A 507 6.44 -12.87 16.18
CA ILE A 507 7.46 -13.51 15.34
C ILE A 507 8.64 -12.55 15.11
N ALA A 508 8.39 -11.27 14.85
CA ALA A 508 9.46 -10.29 14.64
C ALA A 508 10.31 -10.08 15.91
N GLY A 509 9.68 -10.02 17.08
CA GLY A 509 10.32 -9.73 18.36
C GLY A 509 11.07 -10.91 18.98
N ASP A 510 10.57 -12.13 18.85
CA ASP A 510 11.17 -13.33 19.47
C ASP A 510 11.50 -14.44 18.46
N GLY A 511 10.63 -14.66 17.48
CA GLY A 511 10.80 -15.70 16.47
C GLY A 511 12.05 -15.50 15.60
N LEU A 512 12.23 -14.32 15.01
CA LEU A 512 13.35 -14.01 14.11
C LEU A 512 14.70 -14.03 14.82
N PRO A 513 14.89 -13.40 16.01
CA PRO A 513 16.15 -13.52 16.74
C PRO A 513 16.52 -14.98 17.06
N ARG A 514 15.55 -15.81 17.46
CA ARG A 514 15.79 -17.25 17.70
C ARG A 514 16.25 -17.98 16.43
N LEU A 515 15.59 -17.73 15.30
CA LEU A 515 16.01 -18.30 14.01
C LEU A 515 17.45 -17.89 13.64
N GLN A 516 17.83 -16.62 13.85
CA GLN A 516 19.20 -16.16 13.63
C GLN A 516 20.21 -16.96 14.47
N THR A 517 19.91 -17.22 15.75
CA THR A 517 20.79 -18.06 16.61
C THR A 517 20.83 -19.53 16.18
N GLU A 518 19.78 -20.02 15.51
CA GLU A 518 19.72 -21.36 14.92
C GLU A 518 20.50 -21.45 13.58
N GLY A 519 21.10 -20.35 13.12
CA GLY A 519 21.91 -20.29 11.89
C GLY A 519 21.15 -19.88 10.64
N TRP A 520 19.95 -19.31 10.78
CA TRP A 520 19.19 -18.74 9.66
C TRP A 520 19.76 -17.39 9.25
N ARG A 521 19.74 -17.11 7.94
CA ARG A 521 19.97 -15.76 7.43
C ARG A 521 18.64 -15.03 7.29
N ILE A 522 18.49 -13.89 7.96
CA ILE A 522 17.30 -13.05 7.85
C ILE A 522 17.66 -11.81 7.03
N GLU A 523 16.87 -11.52 6.01
CA GLU A 523 17.07 -10.38 5.10
C GLU A 523 15.78 -9.53 5.11
N GLU A 524 15.86 -8.26 5.48
CA GLU A 524 14.71 -7.37 5.53
C GLU A 524 14.66 -6.47 4.29
N ASP A 525 13.52 -6.48 3.59
CA ASP A 525 13.23 -5.58 2.48
C ASP A 525 12.72 -4.22 3.00
N GLU A 526 12.91 -3.14 2.22
CA GLU A 526 12.42 -1.79 2.57
C GLU A 526 10.90 -1.73 2.79
N SER A 527 10.15 -2.66 2.19
CA SER A 527 8.69 -2.77 2.34
C SER A 527 8.24 -3.43 3.65
N TRP A 528 9.16 -3.99 4.45
CA TRP A 528 8.82 -4.62 5.72
C TRP A 528 8.27 -3.59 6.74
N PRO A 529 7.07 -3.79 7.32
CA PRO A 529 6.38 -2.73 8.05
C PRO A 529 6.75 -2.67 9.53
N PHE A 530 7.40 -3.70 10.07
CA PHE A 530 7.69 -3.82 11.50
C PHE A 530 9.15 -3.45 11.79
N ARG A 531 9.37 -2.21 12.20
CA ARG A 531 10.68 -1.72 12.62
C ARG A 531 10.78 -1.70 14.13
N LEU A 532 11.30 -2.79 14.71
CA LEU A 532 11.43 -2.93 16.15
C LEU A 532 12.66 -2.17 16.67
N VAL A 533 12.55 -1.59 17.86
CA VAL A 533 13.70 -1.06 18.60
C VAL A 533 14.58 -2.23 19.06
N ALA A 534 15.82 -2.28 18.56
CA ALA A 534 16.79 -3.32 18.90
C ALA A 534 17.69 -2.96 20.10
N GLU A 535 17.68 -1.68 20.51
CA GLU A 535 18.54 -1.16 21.58
C GLU A 535 18.02 -1.59 22.97
N PRO A 536 18.92 -1.88 23.92
CA PRO A 536 18.53 -2.12 25.29
C PRO A 536 17.87 -0.86 25.85
N VAL A 537 16.70 -1.04 26.45
CA VAL A 537 15.88 0.06 26.97
C VAL A 537 16.05 0.23 28.47
N GLU A 538 16.56 1.39 28.89
CA GLU A 538 16.71 1.77 30.29
C GLU A 538 15.47 2.54 30.77
N TRP A 539 14.96 2.14 31.92
CA TRP A 539 13.78 2.77 32.51
C TRP A 539 14.21 3.79 33.56
N GLN A 540 13.67 5.00 33.42
CA GLN A 540 13.98 6.13 34.28
C GLN A 540 12.71 6.74 34.84
N ALA A 541 12.81 7.19 36.09
CA ALA A 541 11.78 7.99 36.72
C ALA A 541 12.42 9.27 37.28
N GLU A 542 11.71 10.38 37.16
CA GLU A 542 12.14 11.69 37.62
C GLU A 542 11.07 12.23 38.56
N ILE A 543 11.53 12.75 39.70
CA ILE A 543 10.71 13.40 40.71
C ILE A 543 11.12 14.87 40.78
N ALA A 544 10.16 15.77 40.63
CA ALA A 544 10.35 17.21 40.80
C ALA A 544 9.37 17.78 41.83
N GLU A 545 9.69 18.95 42.39
CA GLU A 545 8.78 19.66 43.29
C GLU A 545 7.56 20.18 42.52
N GLY A 546 6.37 19.76 42.97
CA GLY A 546 5.12 20.32 42.49
C GLY A 546 4.79 21.64 43.21
N GLU A 547 3.89 22.43 42.61
CA GLU A 547 3.34 23.60 43.29
C GLU A 547 2.45 23.18 44.47
N GLY A 548 2.87 23.51 45.69
CA GLY A 548 2.12 23.24 46.92
C GLY A 548 2.86 22.32 47.89
N TRP A 549 2.48 22.36 49.17
CA TRP A 549 3.09 21.50 50.19
C TRP A 549 2.61 20.06 50.04
N GLY A 550 3.55 19.11 49.94
CA GLY A 550 3.26 17.66 49.92
C GLY A 550 2.99 17.05 48.54
N TRP A 551 3.15 17.82 47.46
CA TRP A 551 2.94 17.38 46.09
C TRP A 551 4.25 17.30 45.30
N PHE A 552 4.38 16.25 44.50
CA PHE A 552 5.51 16.02 43.62
C PHE A 552 5.03 15.80 42.19
N ASP A 553 5.83 16.25 41.23
CA ASP A 553 5.65 15.97 39.83
C ASP A 553 6.47 14.71 39.48
N LEU A 554 5.79 13.65 39.09
CA LEU A 554 6.38 12.37 38.67
C LEU A 554 6.42 12.31 37.14
N ARG A 555 7.57 11.94 36.59
CA ARG A 555 7.73 11.59 35.17
C ARG A 555 8.32 10.20 35.05
N LEU A 556 7.66 9.32 34.31
CA LEU A 556 8.16 7.98 34.00
C LEU A 556 8.47 7.88 32.51
N GLY A 557 9.63 7.35 32.16
CA GLY A 557 10.00 7.18 30.75
C GLY A 557 11.06 6.12 30.51
N ILE A 558 11.29 5.87 29.23
CA ILE A 558 12.31 4.94 28.74
C ILE A 558 13.28 5.73 27.87
N ASP A 559 14.59 5.53 28.07
CA ASP A 559 15.61 6.06 27.16
C ASP A 559 15.86 5.06 26.02
N ILE A 560 15.81 5.57 24.78
CA ILE A 560 16.02 4.84 23.54
C ILE A 560 17.01 5.64 22.70
N GLY A 561 18.30 5.30 22.79
CA GLY A 561 19.34 5.97 21.99
C GLY A 561 19.48 7.47 22.26
N GLY A 562 19.14 7.93 23.47
CA GLY A 562 19.14 9.34 23.87
C GLY A 562 17.82 10.08 23.66
N GLU A 563 16.80 9.43 23.09
CA GLU A 563 15.44 9.95 23.02
C GLU A 563 14.58 9.32 24.12
N ARG A 564 13.78 10.16 24.81
CA ARG A 564 12.90 9.71 25.91
C ARG A 564 11.51 9.40 25.38
N PHE A 565 11.03 8.18 25.67
CA PHE A 565 9.63 7.78 25.50
C PHE A 565 8.88 7.95 26.82
N ASP A 566 7.85 8.80 26.84
CA ASP A 566 7.05 9.04 28.03
C ASP A 566 6.06 7.89 28.29
N LEU A 567 6.26 7.18 29.40
CA LEU A 567 5.46 6.01 29.75
C LEU A 567 4.12 6.37 30.39
N LEU A 568 4.01 7.51 31.08
CA LEU A 568 2.79 7.83 31.85
C LEU A 568 1.52 7.88 31.00
N PRO A 569 1.46 8.57 29.84
CA PRO A 569 0.25 8.57 29.00
C PRO A 569 -0.09 7.18 28.46
N PHE A 570 0.94 6.39 28.12
CA PHE A 570 0.75 5.01 27.65
C PHE A 570 0.18 4.11 28.75
N LEU A 571 0.76 4.13 29.95
CA LEU A 571 0.30 3.34 31.09
C LEU A 571 -1.09 3.79 31.56
N SER A 572 -1.39 5.08 31.53
CA SER A 572 -2.72 5.64 31.81
C SER A 572 -3.78 5.07 30.86
N GLY A 573 -3.48 5.05 29.55
CA GLY A 573 -4.36 4.45 28.54
C GLY A 573 -4.50 2.93 28.67
N LEU A 574 -3.45 2.23 29.10
CA LEU A 574 -3.49 0.80 29.39
C LEU A 574 -4.37 0.51 30.63
N ILE A 575 -4.15 1.23 31.73
CA ILE A 575 -4.91 1.12 32.97
C ILE A 575 -6.41 1.36 32.73
N ALA A 576 -6.76 2.34 31.88
CA ALA A 576 -8.14 2.64 31.54
C ALA A 576 -8.87 1.47 30.83
N GLN A 577 -8.14 0.58 30.17
CA GLN A 577 -8.67 -0.59 29.46
C GLN A 577 -8.66 -1.87 30.30
N LEU A 578 -7.98 -1.88 31.44
CA LEU A 578 -7.95 -3.04 32.33
C LEU A 578 -9.33 -3.27 32.98
N PRO A 579 -9.67 -4.54 33.26
CA PRO A 579 -10.87 -4.85 34.04
C PRO A 579 -10.81 -4.16 35.41
N ARG A 580 -11.96 -3.95 36.04
CA ARG A 580 -12.04 -3.40 37.40
C ARG A 580 -12.59 -4.45 38.36
N SER A 581 -12.11 -4.41 39.60
CA SER A 581 -12.68 -5.18 40.69
C SER A 581 -14.14 -4.76 40.96
N THR A 582 -14.89 -5.58 41.69
CA THR A 582 -16.30 -5.35 42.03
C THR A 582 -16.53 -4.08 42.86
N ASP A 583 -15.53 -3.63 43.60
CA ASP A 583 -15.49 -2.38 44.34
C ASP A 583 -15.02 -1.16 43.50
N GLY A 584 -14.76 -1.37 42.20
CA GLY A 584 -14.28 -0.34 41.27
C GLY A 584 -12.77 -0.06 41.36
N GLY A 585 -12.06 -0.80 42.21
CA GLY A 585 -10.60 -0.75 42.38
C GLY A 585 -9.82 -1.54 41.31
N PRO A 586 -8.49 -1.63 41.46
CA PRO A 586 -7.66 -2.49 40.61
C PRO A 586 -8.12 -3.94 40.64
N PRO A 587 -7.88 -4.73 39.57
CA PRO A 587 -7.98 -6.18 39.67
C PRO A 587 -7.05 -6.70 40.77
N ASP A 588 -7.35 -7.90 41.27
CA ASP A 588 -6.43 -8.60 42.14
C ASP A 588 -5.11 -8.94 41.41
N ASP A 589 -4.09 -9.22 42.21
CA ASP A 589 -2.74 -9.50 41.72
C ASP A 589 -2.69 -10.70 40.78
N GLU A 590 -3.49 -11.73 41.04
CA GLU A 590 -3.57 -12.94 40.21
C GLU A 590 -4.13 -12.61 38.81
N THR A 591 -5.17 -11.78 38.74
CA THR A 591 -5.75 -11.31 37.47
C THR A 591 -4.76 -10.44 36.69
N LEU A 592 -4.07 -9.51 37.36
CA LEU A 592 -3.06 -8.68 36.70
C LEU A 592 -1.89 -9.52 36.18
N GLU A 593 -1.38 -10.46 36.98
CA GLU A 593 -0.32 -11.37 36.56
C GLU A 593 -0.76 -12.21 35.35
N ALA A 594 -1.98 -12.74 35.35
CA ALA A 594 -2.52 -13.49 34.21
C ALA A 594 -2.63 -12.65 32.93
N ILE A 595 -2.96 -11.36 33.02
CA ILE A 595 -3.05 -10.46 31.85
C ILE A 595 -1.67 -10.15 31.27
N PHE A 596 -0.68 -9.90 32.14
CA PHE A 596 0.64 -9.42 31.71
C PHE A 596 1.65 -10.53 31.45
N THR A 597 1.42 -11.74 31.92
CA THR A 597 2.26 -12.92 31.63
C THR A 597 2.24 -13.24 30.14
N ASP A 598 3.40 -13.48 29.55
CA ASP A 598 3.60 -13.77 28.12
C ASP A 598 3.10 -12.67 27.15
N MET A 599 2.66 -11.52 27.66
CA MET A 599 2.22 -10.39 26.85
C MET A 599 3.40 -9.51 26.47
N VAL A 600 3.47 -9.08 25.21
CA VAL A 600 4.39 -8.02 24.76
C VAL A 600 3.58 -6.93 24.08
N LEU A 601 3.71 -5.70 24.57
CA LEU A 601 3.11 -4.52 23.97
C LEU A 601 4.10 -3.83 23.04
N TYR A 602 3.60 -3.21 21.97
CA TYR A 602 4.40 -2.56 20.94
C TYR A 602 3.97 -1.11 20.71
N PRO A 603 4.11 -0.21 21.69
CA PRO A 603 3.87 1.22 21.47
C PRO A 603 4.68 1.76 20.29
N ARG A 604 4.04 2.64 19.52
CA ARG A 604 4.65 3.29 18.35
C ARG A 604 5.34 4.59 18.76
N LEU A 605 6.61 4.72 18.39
CA LEU A 605 7.41 5.93 18.56
C LEU A 605 7.09 6.97 17.48
N ALA A 606 7.52 8.22 17.69
CA ALA A 606 7.28 9.32 16.77
C ALA A 606 7.91 9.11 15.37
N ASP A 607 9.03 8.38 15.31
CA ASP A 607 9.72 8.00 14.07
C ASP A 607 9.09 6.77 13.35
N GLY A 608 8.05 6.19 13.96
CA GLY A 608 7.33 5.02 13.46
C GLY A 608 7.94 3.67 13.83
N ARG A 609 9.04 3.62 14.60
CA ARG A 609 9.51 2.37 15.21
C ARG A 609 8.54 1.87 16.28
N LEU A 610 8.61 0.58 16.57
CA LEU A 610 7.81 -0.08 17.60
C LEU A 610 8.71 -0.52 18.75
N LEU A 611 8.35 -0.15 19.97
CA LEU A 611 9.10 -0.47 21.17
C LEU A 611 8.53 -1.74 21.82
N PRO A 612 9.25 -2.89 21.81
CA PRO A 612 8.78 -4.08 22.51
C PRO A 612 8.86 -3.89 24.03
N LEU A 613 7.71 -3.95 24.71
CA LEU A 613 7.58 -3.87 26.16
C LEU A 613 6.99 -5.17 26.70
N ALA A 614 7.85 -5.98 27.34
CA ALA A 614 7.43 -7.18 28.04
C ALA A 614 6.47 -6.84 29.20
N GLY A 615 5.35 -7.55 29.26
CA GLY A 615 4.29 -7.33 30.22
C GLY A 615 4.75 -7.50 31.65
N GLU A 616 5.68 -8.43 31.94
CA GLU A 616 6.21 -8.61 33.29
C GLU A 616 6.94 -7.37 33.81
N ARG A 617 7.56 -6.58 32.91
CA ARG A 617 8.20 -5.30 33.28
C ARG A 617 7.18 -4.20 33.55
N LEU A 618 5.99 -4.31 33.00
CA LEU A 618 4.90 -3.34 33.18
C LEU A 618 4.10 -3.62 34.45
N LEU A 619 4.08 -4.86 34.94
CA LEU A 619 3.25 -5.29 36.06
C LEU A 619 3.43 -4.42 37.31
N LEU A 620 4.67 -4.23 37.78
CA LEU A 620 4.95 -3.42 38.98
C LEU A 620 4.59 -1.93 38.79
N PRO A 621 5.06 -1.25 37.72
CA PRO A 621 4.60 0.11 37.42
C PRO A 621 3.09 0.25 37.31
N VAL A 622 2.39 -0.71 36.67
CA VAL A 622 0.94 -0.69 36.52
C VAL A 622 0.25 -0.86 37.88
N LYS A 623 0.65 -1.84 38.69
CA LYS A 623 0.11 -2.05 40.06
C LYS A 623 0.20 -0.78 40.89
N ALA A 624 1.40 -0.18 40.92
CA ALA A 624 1.65 1.01 41.73
C ALA A 624 0.95 2.27 41.18
N LEU A 625 0.88 2.42 39.85
CA LEU A 625 0.20 3.56 39.22
C LEU A 625 -1.31 3.42 39.14
N PHE A 626 -1.88 2.21 39.24
CA PHE A 626 -3.34 2.02 39.15
C PHE A 626 -4.06 2.79 40.26
N ALA A 627 -3.60 2.63 41.51
CA ALA A 627 -4.17 3.34 42.66
C ALA A 627 -4.03 4.87 42.53
N LEU A 628 -2.92 5.32 41.94
CA LEU A 628 -2.59 6.73 41.75
C LEU A 628 -3.39 7.39 40.61
N LEU A 629 -3.46 6.73 39.45
CA LEU A 629 -4.06 7.25 38.22
C LEU A 629 -5.56 6.96 38.09
N ALA A 630 -6.13 6.09 38.92
CA ALA A 630 -7.57 5.84 38.94
C ALA A 630 -8.41 7.06 39.38
N ARG A 631 -7.79 8.04 40.06
CA ARG A 631 -8.44 9.26 40.55
C ARG A 631 -8.50 10.35 39.48
N GLU A 632 -7.40 10.55 38.75
CA GLU A 632 -7.30 11.44 37.60
C GLU A 632 -6.33 10.83 36.56
N PRO A 633 -6.80 10.45 35.36
CA PRO A 633 -5.93 9.87 34.34
C PRO A 633 -4.91 10.92 33.86
N ALA A 634 -3.63 10.56 33.88
CA ALA A 634 -2.58 11.41 33.33
C ALA A 634 -2.73 11.46 31.80
N THR A 635 -3.05 12.63 31.26
CA THR A 635 -3.03 12.90 29.81
C THR A 635 -1.68 13.46 29.35
N ASP A 636 -0.89 13.98 30.30
CA ASP A 636 0.39 14.61 30.06
C ASP A 636 1.56 13.72 30.54
N ALA A 637 2.78 14.08 30.14
CA ALA A 637 4.01 13.38 30.55
C ALA A 637 4.37 13.54 32.04
N VAL A 638 3.55 14.26 32.82
CA VAL A 638 3.76 14.55 34.24
C VAL A 638 2.50 14.17 35.02
N ALA A 639 2.66 13.35 36.05
CA ALA A 639 1.60 13.06 37.02
C ALA A 639 1.90 13.80 38.33
N ARG A 640 0.91 14.49 38.90
CA ARG A 640 1.04 15.11 40.22
C ARG A 640 0.64 14.11 41.31
N VAL A 641 1.56 13.83 42.22
CA VAL A 641 1.47 12.72 43.18
C VAL A 641 1.63 13.24 44.60
N HIS A 642 0.77 12.78 45.51
CA HIS A 642 0.90 13.10 46.92
C HIS A 642 2.06 12.30 47.52
N VAL A 643 2.77 12.88 48.50
CA VAL A 643 3.97 12.26 49.10
C VAL A 643 3.74 10.81 49.55
N SER A 644 2.58 10.47 50.12
CA SER A 644 2.29 9.11 50.59
C SER A 644 2.32 8.06 49.48
N ASP A 645 1.81 8.42 48.30
CA ASP A 645 1.66 7.50 47.18
C ASP A 645 3.00 7.37 46.43
N LEU A 646 3.77 8.46 46.38
CA LEU A 646 5.13 8.45 45.85
C LEU A 646 6.09 7.62 46.72
N ASP A 647 5.93 7.70 48.05
CA ASP A 647 6.74 6.94 49.02
C ASP A 647 6.64 5.43 48.77
N ALA A 648 5.40 4.93 48.60
CA ALA A 648 5.14 3.54 48.26
C ALA A 648 5.71 3.15 46.89
N LEU A 649 5.50 3.99 45.88
CA LEU A 649 5.96 3.74 44.50
C LEU A 649 7.49 3.58 44.40
N VAL A 650 8.25 4.44 45.10
CA VAL A 650 9.73 4.40 45.06
C VAL A 650 10.30 3.14 45.72
N ASP A 651 9.63 2.63 46.76
CA ASP A 651 10.08 1.43 47.47
C ASP A 651 9.73 0.13 46.70
N GLU A 652 8.64 0.14 45.94
CA GLU A 652 8.15 -1.03 45.19
C GLU A 652 8.73 -1.17 43.79
N VAL A 653 9.10 -0.07 43.12
CA VAL A 653 9.51 -0.10 41.70
C VAL A 653 10.99 0.21 41.53
N VAL A 654 11.74 -0.79 41.05
CA VAL A 654 13.18 -0.68 40.79
C VAL A 654 13.44 0.06 39.47
N LEU A 655 13.68 1.37 39.56
CA LEU A 655 13.98 2.25 38.43
C LEU A 655 15.22 3.10 38.70
N ALA A 656 15.80 3.68 37.65
CA ALA A 656 16.75 4.77 37.80
C ALA A 656 16.01 6.06 38.20
N TRP A 657 15.92 6.32 39.50
CA TRP A 657 15.24 7.48 40.08
C TRP A 657 16.15 8.72 40.11
N GLN A 658 15.73 9.80 39.44
CA GLN A 658 16.33 11.13 39.50
C GLN A 658 15.48 12.06 40.38
N GLY A 659 16.12 12.92 41.19
CA GLY A 659 15.41 13.87 42.06
C GLY A 659 14.86 13.27 43.36
N ARG A 660 15.30 12.06 43.72
CA ARG A 660 14.86 11.35 44.95
C ARG A 660 15.38 11.97 46.25
N GLU A 661 16.39 12.83 46.18
CA GLU A 661 17.11 13.36 47.35
C GLU A 661 16.16 14.11 48.30
N ARG A 662 15.15 14.78 47.74
CA ARG A 662 14.19 15.54 48.55
C ARG A 662 13.15 14.64 49.23
N LEU A 663 12.73 13.56 48.58
CA LEU A 663 11.90 12.54 49.21
C LEU A 663 12.66 11.87 50.35
N ASP A 664 13.93 11.51 50.12
CA ASP A 664 14.80 10.94 51.16
C ASP A 664 15.00 11.92 52.34
N ALA A 665 15.21 13.21 52.05
CA ALA A 665 15.30 14.25 53.07
C ALA A 665 14.00 14.39 53.88
N LEU A 666 12.84 14.29 53.21
CA LEU A 666 11.54 14.33 53.85
C LEU A 666 11.30 13.10 54.74
N ARG A 667 11.65 11.89 54.27
CA ARG A 667 11.63 10.66 55.08
C ARG A 667 12.50 10.80 56.33
N ALA A 668 13.71 11.33 56.18
CA ALA A 668 14.63 11.57 57.30
C ALA A 668 14.06 12.61 58.30
N ALA A 669 13.44 13.68 57.81
CA ALA A 669 12.80 14.70 58.64
C ALA A 669 11.61 14.13 59.45
N ILE A 670 10.74 13.34 58.81
CA ILE A 670 9.60 12.67 59.48
C ILE A 670 10.10 11.64 60.50
N ALA A 671 11.12 10.85 60.18
CA ALA A 671 11.72 9.90 61.11
C ALA A 671 12.31 10.62 62.34
N SER A 672 12.96 11.78 62.14
CA SER A 672 13.46 12.63 63.22
C SER A 672 12.35 13.17 64.12
N LEU A 673 11.17 13.51 63.58
CA LEU A 673 10.01 13.92 64.37
C LEU A 673 9.47 12.79 65.24
N ARG A 674 9.38 11.57 64.70
CA ARG A 674 8.91 10.40 65.46
C ARG A 674 9.85 10.02 66.60
N ALA A 675 11.14 10.26 66.43
CA ALA A 675 12.16 9.98 67.44
C ALA A 675 12.27 11.07 68.54
N ALA A 676 11.53 12.19 68.42
CA ALA A 676 11.68 13.44 69.18
C ALA A 676 12.45 13.30 70.51
N PRO A 677 13.70 13.80 70.58
CA PRO A 677 14.53 13.64 71.78
C PRO A 677 13.97 14.47 72.95
N GLU A 678 14.25 14.05 74.18
CA GLU A 678 14.07 14.93 75.34
C GLU A 678 14.98 16.15 75.17
N ILE A 679 14.39 17.35 75.21
CA ILE A 679 15.12 18.60 75.05
C ILE A 679 15.05 19.39 76.35
N ASP A 680 16.20 19.81 76.85
CA ASP A 680 16.29 20.69 78.01
C ASP A 680 15.71 22.09 77.71
N PRO A 681 15.03 22.71 78.68
CA PRO A 681 14.58 24.09 78.53
C PRO A 681 15.76 25.04 78.26
N PRO A 682 15.57 26.10 77.45
CA PRO A 682 16.62 27.10 77.20
C PRO A 682 17.18 27.69 78.50
N ALA A 683 18.47 28.01 78.52
CA ALA A 683 19.18 28.46 79.72
C ALA A 683 18.57 29.70 80.44
N GLY A 684 17.72 30.48 79.76
CA GLY A 684 17.00 31.63 80.33
C GLY A 684 15.56 31.35 80.79
N PHE A 685 15.10 30.10 80.74
CA PHE A 685 13.73 29.73 81.08
C PHE A 685 13.57 29.54 82.59
N GLY A 686 12.99 30.53 83.27
CA GLY A 686 12.92 30.61 84.74
C GLY A 686 11.77 29.88 85.42
N ALA A 687 11.09 28.96 84.73
CA ALA A 687 9.96 28.19 85.26
C ALA A 687 10.19 26.68 85.13
N GLU A 688 9.57 25.89 86.02
CA GLU A 688 9.64 24.43 85.95
C GLU A 688 8.54 23.88 85.03
N LEU A 689 8.93 23.21 83.95
CA LEU A 689 7.99 22.58 83.03
C LEU A 689 7.48 21.25 83.58
N ARG A 690 6.15 21.08 83.62
CA ARG A 690 5.47 19.81 83.88
C ARG A 690 5.81 18.79 82.77
N PRO A 691 5.70 17.47 83.02
CA PRO A 691 6.07 16.44 82.04
C PRO A 691 5.46 16.65 80.64
N TYR A 692 4.17 16.97 80.55
CA TYR A 692 3.52 17.22 79.25
C TYR A 692 4.03 18.49 78.56
N GLN A 693 4.46 19.51 79.31
CA GLN A 693 4.98 20.76 78.75
C GLN A 693 6.41 20.56 78.22
N ARG A 694 7.19 19.67 78.84
CA ARG A 694 8.49 19.23 78.31
C ARG A 694 8.31 18.45 77.01
N ALA A 695 7.33 17.55 76.96
CA ALA A 695 6.98 16.84 75.73
C ALA A 695 6.51 17.80 74.61
N GLY A 696 5.67 18.78 74.95
CA GLY A 696 5.25 19.83 74.01
C GLY A 696 6.41 20.69 73.51
N LEU A 697 7.34 21.08 74.39
CA LEU A 697 8.55 21.82 74.01
C LEU A 697 9.45 20.98 73.08
N ALA A 698 9.66 19.71 73.40
CA ALA A 698 10.44 18.79 72.58
C ALA A 698 9.81 18.63 71.19
N TRP A 699 8.49 18.46 71.12
CA TRP A 699 7.74 18.37 69.87
C TRP A 699 7.87 19.63 69.00
N LEU A 700 7.71 20.82 69.60
CA LEU A 700 7.83 22.08 68.88
C LEU A 700 9.26 22.33 68.36
N GLN A 701 10.28 21.96 69.13
CA GLN A 701 11.67 22.04 68.67
C GLN A 701 11.97 21.02 67.58
N ALA A 702 11.41 19.81 67.65
CA ALA A 702 11.54 18.80 66.60
C ALA A 702 10.90 19.29 65.29
N LEU A 703 9.70 19.89 65.34
CA LEU A 703 9.05 20.53 64.18
C LEU A 703 9.94 21.60 63.56
N ARG A 704 10.47 22.51 64.39
CA ARG A 704 11.40 23.56 63.94
C ARG A 704 12.67 23.00 63.30
N GLN A 705 13.29 21.99 63.91
CA GLN A 705 14.53 21.38 63.40
C GLN A 705 14.31 20.66 62.07
N ALA A 706 13.16 20.01 61.91
CA ALA A 706 12.76 19.34 60.68
C ALA A 706 12.21 20.31 59.60
N GLY A 707 12.18 21.62 59.87
CA GLY A 707 11.70 22.63 58.92
C GLY A 707 10.17 22.65 58.73
N PHE A 708 9.42 21.96 59.59
CA PHE A 708 7.97 21.96 59.57
C PHE A 708 7.38 23.08 60.43
N GLY A 709 6.28 23.64 59.96
CA GLY A 709 5.40 24.45 60.79
C GLY A 709 4.55 23.59 61.72
N GLY A 710 3.93 24.22 62.72
CA GLY A 710 2.92 23.58 63.56
C GLY A 710 1.73 24.51 63.72
N ILE A 711 0.52 23.96 63.60
CA ILE A 711 -0.71 24.66 63.95
C ILE A 711 -1.18 24.06 65.26
N LEU A 712 -1.21 24.88 66.31
CA LEU A 712 -1.83 24.53 67.57
C LEU A 712 -3.33 24.76 67.42
N ALA A 713 -4.08 23.69 67.24
CA ALA A 713 -5.54 23.71 67.32
C ALA A 713 -5.95 23.23 68.72
N ASP A 714 -6.80 24.00 69.37
CA ASP A 714 -7.54 23.60 70.56
C ASP A 714 -8.91 23.09 70.08
N ASP A 715 -9.51 22.13 70.79
CA ASP A 715 -10.85 21.61 70.46
C ASP A 715 -11.96 22.65 70.73
#